data_AF-A0A4Q4YZB4-F1
#
_entry.id   AF-A0A4Q4YZB4-F1
#
_cell.length_a   1.000
_cell.length_b   1.000
_cell.length_c   1.000
_cell.angle_alpha   90.00
_cell.angle_beta   90.00
_cell.angle_gamma   90.00
#
_symmetry.space_group_name_H-M   'P 1'
#
loop_
_entity.id
_entity.type
_entity.pdbx_description
1 polymer ?
#
loop_
_entity_poly.entity_id
_entity_poly.type
_entity_poly.pdbx_seq_one_letter_code
_entity_poly.pdbx_strand_id
1 'polypeptide(L)'
;MSNEIPDYDAIVIGAGFSGVRSLWELDRLGLTAKCFDAGKDVGGTWWWNRYPGCRTDGEAWVYALKFLPELLEEWDFTERYPSQEEIQWYLGRIVDRYDLRKNIDFDTEVKSAHYSDSDNRWTITTTNGVVATSRYFLPATGITSIPKDPSFPGLQSFRGKVYQASTWPEHEVDFQNKRVGVIGTGSTGIQVITKLAPVVEQLTVFQRTPNYVLPAQNYPLDAQKIEDVKKNFDTTWDIAKANLAGHAVKHSGRTVASVGGPEEIRDVFEKGWERGCYDFQLGTFDDSFMDPNANTATADFIRDKIRSIVRDPDTAELLCPTYPFGARRPPCADGYYQTFNRSNVKLVDICRDEIDFYEKGIKTASGAEYELDMVILALGFDAGTGAMNRIDIRGSQNKSLRESWAKRLETFAGVLVHGFPDMFIVCGPHLPAGNQPVSLEVSASWIGKTIEHMEKNGLAKIDVSNEAMNTWTTHVEELWAGSFLSKHAEEKGSWFVGTNIPGKPSNIMFYFGGIVNLEPWLVKELNTQWSSMSFTPLDKTTNASNGVSNQNSTVGGVHVTPEMLESVQIPLQADEIGMTAAAKSNLVNAATAVYIDTAVKDMRRRGLSPKQDYRVHWWKVMQDFVDSEEGQKFVHEAPSTKEELERLTSKLGIEGEVIARMGPEIVNFLTGKSHALAHIMRDNLLFRVYLSDEGRRANHYMAEYAKILSSQRRNIRILEIGAGTGGTTSEVLDLCSPNGESFCAQYMYTDLSPGFFNTGKTTLKKWEPLLTFKVLNIEDDPASQGFEEHSYDLIIAANVIHATPCLTKTLSNVHKLLKPGGVFGLLELTRLTPFYNLVFGPLSGWWAGVHEGRTESPLQSPEQWNELLKKTGFSGIDLAAYDLPGPERHSCLLLSTALTDPATNGH
;
A
#
# COMPACT_ATOMS: atom_id res chain seq x y z
N MET A 1 -31.34 -4.14 20.70
CA MET A 1 -30.89 -4.22 19.30
C MET A 1 -31.94 -5.01 18.55
N SER A 2 -32.41 -4.53 17.40
CA SER A 2 -33.33 -5.31 16.57
C SER A 2 -32.51 -6.43 15.90
N ASN A 3 -32.96 -7.68 16.04
CA ASN A 3 -32.29 -8.88 15.50
C ASN A 3 -32.49 -9.04 13.97
N GLU A 4 -32.70 -7.94 13.24
CA GLU A 4 -32.97 -7.99 11.80
C GLU A 4 -31.66 -7.98 11.01
N ILE A 5 -31.42 -9.07 10.30
CA ILE A 5 -30.34 -9.22 9.31
C ILE A 5 -30.54 -8.15 8.24
N PRO A 6 -29.50 -7.39 7.83
CA PRO A 6 -29.63 -6.43 6.74
C PRO A 6 -30.05 -7.10 5.43
N ASP A 7 -30.66 -6.34 4.52
CA ASP A 7 -31.13 -6.87 3.23
C ASP A 7 -29.96 -7.40 2.38
N TYR A 8 -28.79 -6.76 2.50
CA TYR A 8 -27.55 -7.12 1.81
C TYR A 8 -26.36 -6.97 2.76
N ASP A 9 -25.28 -7.71 2.53
CA ASP A 9 -24.03 -7.49 3.26
C ASP A 9 -23.43 -6.12 2.87
N ALA A 10 -23.47 -5.78 1.58
CA ALA A 10 -22.91 -4.55 1.04
C ALA A 10 -23.83 -3.84 0.04
N ILE A 11 -23.84 -2.50 0.08
CA ILE A 11 -24.44 -1.67 -0.96
C ILE A 11 -23.37 -0.81 -1.63
N VAL A 12 -23.31 -0.85 -2.96
CA VAL A 12 -22.40 -0.08 -3.83
C VAL A 12 -23.19 1.02 -4.55
N ILE A 13 -22.64 2.23 -4.64
CA ILE A 13 -23.28 3.32 -5.41
C ILE A 13 -22.44 3.67 -6.63
N GLY A 14 -22.98 3.42 -7.82
CA GLY A 14 -22.32 3.62 -9.11
C GLY A 14 -21.80 2.31 -9.71
N ALA A 15 -21.98 2.17 -11.02
CA ALA A 15 -21.63 1.04 -11.88
C ALA A 15 -20.60 1.46 -12.95
N GLY A 16 -19.65 2.33 -12.58
CA GLY A 16 -18.42 2.56 -13.34
C GLY A 16 -17.32 1.55 -13.00
N PHE A 17 -16.06 1.83 -13.37
CA PHE A 17 -14.90 0.99 -13.03
C PHE A 17 -14.88 0.60 -11.54
N SER A 18 -15.00 1.58 -10.65
CA SER A 18 -14.98 1.38 -9.20
C SER A 18 -16.10 0.46 -8.72
N GLY A 19 -17.32 0.68 -9.20
CA GLY A 19 -18.49 -0.13 -8.84
C GLY A 19 -18.39 -1.57 -9.33
N VAL A 20 -18.00 -1.75 -10.59
CA VAL A 20 -17.79 -3.08 -11.20
C VAL A 20 -16.70 -3.85 -10.45
N ARG A 21 -15.56 -3.20 -10.14
CA ARG A 21 -14.50 -3.78 -9.33
C ARG A 21 -14.98 -4.20 -7.94
N SER A 22 -15.77 -3.34 -7.27
CA SER A 22 -16.32 -3.62 -5.94
C SER A 22 -17.31 -4.77 -5.95
N LEU A 23 -18.25 -4.80 -6.91
CA LEU A 23 -19.21 -5.91 -7.04
C LEU A 23 -18.51 -7.25 -7.25
N TRP A 24 -17.48 -7.28 -8.10
CA TRP A 24 -16.68 -8.48 -8.29
C TRP A 24 -15.94 -8.90 -7.01
N GLU A 25 -15.37 -7.96 -6.25
CA GLU A 25 -14.68 -8.27 -4.99
C GLU A 25 -15.64 -8.89 -3.97
N LEU A 26 -16.83 -8.32 -3.85
CA LEU A 26 -17.85 -8.78 -2.91
C LEU A 26 -18.38 -10.16 -3.29
N ASP A 27 -18.62 -10.40 -4.59
CA ASP A 27 -19.00 -11.73 -5.11
C ASP A 27 -17.91 -12.78 -4.86
N ARG A 28 -16.64 -12.43 -5.08
CA ARG A 28 -15.48 -13.27 -4.75
C ARG A 28 -15.43 -13.66 -3.27
N LEU A 29 -15.84 -12.75 -2.38
CA LEU A 29 -15.92 -12.99 -0.94
C LEU A 29 -17.19 -13.74 -0.51
N GLY A 30 -18.10 -14.03 -1.43
CA GLY A 30 -19.37 -14.69 -1.15
C GLY A 30 -20.40 -13.81 -0.45
N LEU A 31 -20.24 -12.48 -0.52
CA LEU A 31 -21.12 -11.51 0.11
C LEU A 31 -22.28 -11.11 -0.80
N THR A 32 -23.46 -10.97 -0.22
CA THR A 32 -24.63 -10.43 -0.91
C THR A 32 -24.45 -8.92 -1.14
N ALA A 33 -24.55 -8.49 -2.39
CA ALA A 33 -24.31 -7.11 -2.76
C ALA A 33 -25.43 -6.56 -3.66
N LYS A 34 -25.76 -5.28 -3.46
CA LYS A 34 -26.66 -4.53 -4.33
C LYS A 34 -25.98 -3.25 -4.79
N CYS A 35 -26.13 -2.91 -6.08
CA CYS A 35 -25.62 -1.68 -6.66
C CYS A 35 -26.78 -0.82 -7.18
N PHE A 36 -26.68 0.49 -6.99
CA PHE A 36 -27.59 1.48 -7.55
C PHE A 36 -26.81 2.45 -8.45
N ASP A 37 -27.26 2.66 -9.68
CA ASP A 37 -26.72 3.68 -10.58
C ASP A 37 -27.85 4.50 -11.22
N ALA A 38 -27.65 5.81 -11.34
CA ALA A 38 -28.55 6.71 -12.06
C ALA A 38 -28.47 6.54 -13.59
N GLY A 39 -27.40 5.94 -14.11
CA GLY A 39 -27.26 5.55 -15.51
C GLY A 39 -28.17 4.38 -15.86
N LYS A 40 -28.45 4.21 -17.16
CA LYS A 40 -29.32 3.12 -17.64
C LYS A 40 -28.57 1.84 -17.98
N ASP A 41 -27.24 1.88 -17.91
CA ASP A 41 -26.35 0.73 -18.12
C ASP A 41 -25.02 1.00 -17.40
N VAL A 42 -24.17 -0.02 -17.37
CA VAL A 42 -22.82 0.04 -16.82
C VAL A 42 -21.94 1.01 -17.63
N GLY A 43 -20.96 1.59 -16.96
CA GLY A 43 -19.91 2.38 -17.59
C GLY A 43 -19.48 3.60 -16.80
N GLY A 44 -20.35 4.12 -15.93
CA GLY A 44 -20.12 5.38 -15.21
C GLY A 44 -19.79 6.50 -16.19
N THR A 45 -18.60 7.09 -16.08
CA THR A 45 -18.07 8.08 -17.05
C THR A 45 -18.32 7.66 -18.50
N TRP A 46 -18.11 6.38 -18.82
CA TRP A 46 -18.21 5.84 -20.16
C TRP A 46 -19.65 5.55 -20.60
N TRP A 47 -20.62 5.57 -19.69
CA TRP A 47 -22.04 5.60 -20.06
C TRP A 47 -22.49 7.04 -20.40
N TRP A 48 -22.07 8.01 -19.58
CA TRP A 48 -22.56 9.40 -19.62
C TRP A 48 -21.91 10.26 -20.72
N ASN A 49 -20.62 10.05 -21.01
CA ASN A 49 -19.85 10.92 -21.91
C ASN A 49 -19.80 10.37 -23.33
N ARG A 50 -20.89 10.50 -24.08
CA ARG A 50 -21.00 9.99 -25.47
C ARG A 50 -20.72 11.04 -26.55
N TYR A 51 -20.06 12.13 -26.17
CA TYR A 51 -19.81 13.22 -27.10
C TYR A 51 -18.83 12.78 -28.22
N PRO A 52 -18.90 13.39 -29.41
CA PRO A 52 -18.03 13.03 -30.53
C PRO A 52 -16.55 13.15 -30.16
N GLY A 53 -15.82 12.04 -30.31
CA GLY A 53 -14.38 11.98 -30.04
C GLY A 53 -14.02 11.63 -28.60
N CYS A 54 -14.98 11.29 -27.73
CA CYS A 54 -14.70 10.81 -26.38
C CYS A 54 -13.83 9.54 -26.41
N ARG A 55 -12.73 9.59 -25.66
CA ARG A 55 -11.75 8.50 -25.56
C ARG A 55 -10.88 8.68 -24.32
N THR A 56 -10.14 7.62 -23.97
CA THR A 56 -9.13 7.68 -22.92
C THR A 56 -7.95 8.57 -23.33
N ASP A 57 -7.23 9.08 -22.33
CA ASP A 57 -5.89 9.64 -22.49
C ASP A 57 -4.80 8.67 -21.96
N GLY A 58 -5.20 7.52 -21.37
CA GLY A 58 -4.31 6.46 -20.91
C GLY A 58 -4.36 5.24 -21.83
N GLU A 59 -3.22 4.59 -22.05
CA GLU A 59 -3.09 3.51 -23.01
C GLU A 59 -3.98 2.31 -22.64
N ALA A 60 -4.55 1.66 -23.65
CA ALA A 60 -5.57 0.62 -23.50
C ALA A 60 -5.16 -0.48 -22.49
N TRP A 61 -3.89 -0.88 -22.51
CA TRP A 61 -3.34 -1.94 -21.67
C TRP A 61 -3.14 -1.56 -20.18
N VAL A 62 -3.20 -0.27 -19.83
CA VAL A 62 -3.22 0.19 -18.42
C VAL A 62 -4.49 0.97 -18.07
N TYR A 63 -5.41 1.15 -19.02
CA TYR A 63 -6.77 1.63 -18.79
C TYR A 63 -7.74 0.43 -18.68
N ALA A 64 -7.34 -0.54 -17.86
CA ALA A 64 -7.99 -1.84 -17.69
C ALA A 64 -8.01 -2.22 -16.20
N LEU A 65 -8.76 -3.25 -15.85
CA LEU A 65 -8.74 -3.88 -14.52
C LEU A 65 -7.79 -5.09 -14.53
N LYS A 66 -6.75 -5.07 -13.68
CA LYS A 66 -5.64 -6.07 -13.73
C LYS A 66 -6.04 -7.45 -13.21
N PHE A 67 -7.00 -7.52 -12.28
CA PHE A 67 -7.32 -8.76 -11.56
C PHE A 67 -7.96 -9.87 -12.41
N LEU A 68 -8.18 -9.63 -13.71
CA LEU A 68 -8.86 -10.53 -14.64
C LEU A 68 -7.93 -10.90 -15.82
N PRO A 69 -6.97 -11.81 -15.64
CA PRO A 69 -6.06 -12.21 -16.72
C PRO A 69 -6.81 -12.82 -17.92
N GLU A 70 -7.98 -13.42 -17.71
CA GLU A 70 -8.79 -13.99 -18.80
C GLU A 70 -9.46 -12.91 -19.68
N LEU A 71 -9.63 -11.68 -19.17
CA LEU A 71 -10.08 -10.55 -20.02
C LEU A 71 -8.99 -10.05 -20.95
N LEU A 72 -7.72 -10.20 -20.58
CA LEU A 72 -6.61 -9.84 -21.44
C LEU A 72 -6.62 -10.68 -22.72
N GLU A 73 -7.00 -11.95 -22.62
CA GLU A 73 -7.10 -12.84 -23.77
C GLU A 73 -8.29 -12.47 -24.68
N GLU A 74 -9.43 -12.08 -24.11
CA GLU A 74 -10.65 -11.76 -24.85
C GLU A 74 -10.75 -10.32 -25.40
N TRP A 75 -10.00 -9.37 -24.83
CA TRP A 75 -10.02 -7.99 -25.30
C TRP A 75 -9.02 -7.78 -26.43
N ASP A 76 -9.55 -7.65 -27.65
CA ASP A 76 -8.78 -7.24 -28.81
C ASP A 76 -8.75 -5.70 -28.88
N PHE A 77 -7.77 -5.10 -28.18
CA PHE A 77 -7.55 -3.66 -28.17
C PHE A 77 -7.56 -3.08 -29.59
N THR A 78 -8.46 -2.14 -29.87
CA THR A 78 -8.59 -1.63 -31.26
C THR A 78 -7.59 -0.51 -31.58
N GLU A 79 -7.26 0.31 -30.59
CA GLU A 79 -6.39 1.47 -30.72
C GLU A 79 -5.61 1.74 -29.43
N ARG A 80 -4.53 2.54 -29.52
CA ARG A 80 -3.69 2.92 -28.36
C ARG A 80 -4.53 3.54 -27.23
N TYR A 81 -5.43 4.46 -27.57
CA TYR A 81 -6.33 5.16 -26.66
C TYR A 81 -7.78 4.84 -27.01
N PRO A 82 -8.39 3.83 -26.36
CA PRO A 82 -9.70 3.32 -26.73
C PRO A 82 -10.81 4.38 -26.62
N SER A 83 -11.76 4.26 -27.53
CA SER A 83 -12.99 5.04 -27.58
C SER A 83 -13.87 4.82 -26.35
N GLN A 84 -14.83 5.72 -26.15
CA GLN A 84 -15.84 5.55 -25.11
C GLN A 84 -16.63 4.25 -25.28
N GLU A 85 -17.04 3.92 -26.50
CA GLU A 85 -17.85 2.74 -26.77
C GLU A 85 -17.10 1.45 -26.41
N GLU A 86 -15.80 1.38 -26.71
CA GLU A 86 -14.95 0.24 -26.40
C GLU A 86 -14.80 0.04 -24.87
N ILE A 87 -14.60 1.12 -24.11
CA ILE A 87 -14.49 1.02 -22.65
C ILE A 87 -15.84 0.66 -22.00
N GLN A 88 -16.95 1.21 -22.48
CA GLN A 88 -18.27 0.82 -21.99
C GLN A 88 -18.54 -0.66 -22.28
N TRP A 89 -18.22 -1.12 -23.50
CA TRP A 89 -18.31 -2.53 -23.87
C TRP A 89 -17.47 -3.41 -22.95
N TYR A 90 -16.21 -3.03 -22.69
CA TYR A 90 -15.30 -3.76 -21.80
C TYR A 90 -15.90 -3.96 -20.39
N LEU A 91 -16.46 -2.91 -19.79
CA LEU A 91 -17.14 -3.00 -18.50
C LEU A 91 -18.41 -3.85 -18.56
N GLY A 92 -19.17 -3.77 -19.65
CA GLY A 92 -20.31 -4.66 -19.92
C GLY A 92 -19.92 -6.13 -19.94
N ARG A 93 -18.83 -6.48 -20.63
CA ARG A 93 -18.32 -7.85 -20.69
C ARG A 93 -17.96 -8.41 -19.32
N ILE A 94 -17.38 -7.61 -18.43
CA ILE A 94 -17.08 -8.01 -17.05
C ILE A 94 -18.37 -8.36 -16.31
N VAL A 95 -19.31 -7.41 -16.31
CA VAL A 95 -20.57 -7.54 -15.56
C VAL A 95 -21.40 -8.74 -16.05
N ASP A 96 -21.41 -8.98 -17.36
CA ASP A 96 -22.13 -10.13 -17.94
C ASP A 96 -21.42 -11.46 -17.67
N ARG A 97 -20.09 -11.51 -17.74
CA ARG A 97 -19.31 -12.75 -17.52
C ARG A 97 -19.49 -13.30 -16.11
N TYR A 98 -19.46 -12.43 -15.11
CA TYR A 98 -19.58 -12.79 -13.70
C TYR A 98 -21.03 -12.72 -13.19
N ASP A 99 -22.01 -12.59 -14.10
CA ASP A 99 -23.44 -12.51 -13.76
C ASP A 99 -23.74 -11.43 -12.69
N LEU A 100 -23.00 -10.32 -12.72
CA LEU A 100 -23.12 -9.22 -11.76
C LEU A 100 -24.26 -8.27 -12.12
N ARG A 101 -24.75 -8.30 -13.38
CA ARG A 101 -25.78 -7.37 -13.87
C ARG A 101 -27.06 -7.41 -13.04
N LYS A 102 -27.45 -8.61 -12.58
CA LYS A 102 -28.63 -8.84 -11.74
C LYS A 102 -28.59 -8.10 -10.39
N ASN A 103 -27.38 -7.75 -9.93
CA ASN A 103 -27.15 -7.05 -8.68
C ASN A 103 -27.20 -5.52 -8.86
N ILE A 104 -27.39 -5.01 -10.09
CA ILE A 104 -27.39 -3.57 -10.39
C ILE A 104 -28.81 -3.11 -10.73
N ASP A 105 -29.32 -2.16 -9.96
CA ASP A 105 -30.51 -1.39 -10.30
C ASP A 105 -30.10 -0.11 -11.02
N PHE A 106 -30.32 -0.10 -12.33
CA PHE A 106 -30.14 1.06 -13.19
C PHE A 106 -31.31 2.04 -13.06
N ASP A 107 -31.14 3.25 -13.61
CA ASP A 107 -32.12 4.34 -13.55
C ASP A 107 -32.59 4.62 -12.10
N THR A 108 -31.69 4.43 -11.15
CA THR A 108 -31.98 4.46 -9.71
C THR A 108 -30.94 5.33 -8.99
N GLU A 109 -31.29 6.61 -8.83
CA GLU A 109 -30.46 7.57 -8.09
C GLU A 109 -30.65 7.39 -6.56
N VAL A 110 -29.54 7.39 -5.82
CA VAL A 110 -29.56 7.37 -4.35
C VAL A 110 -29.71 8.77 -3.79
N LYS A 111 -30.68 8.94 -2.90
CA LYS A 111 -30.99 10.21 -2.23
C LYS A 111 -30.28 10.36 -0.89
N SER A 112 -30.23 9.29 -0.09
CA SER A 112 -29.63 9.32 1.25
C SER A 112 -29.00 7.99 1.65
N ALA A 113 -27.99 8.08 2.50
CA ALA A 113 -27.32 6.95 3.14
C ALA A 113 -27.12 7.29 4.62
N HIS A 114 -27.86 6.64 5.52
CA HIS A 114 -27.84 6.97 6.95
C HIS A 114 -27.39 5.78 7.77
N TYR A 115 -26.36 5.97 8.58
CA TYR A 115 -25.86 4.96 9.50
C TYR A 115 -26.63 4.96 10.83
N SER A 116 -26.92 3.77 11.35
CA SER A 116 -27.56 3.55 12.64
C SER A 116 -26.55 3.00 13.66
N ASP A 117 -26.20 3.79 14.67
CA ASP A 117 -25.33 3.33 15.77
C ASP A 117 -25.93 2.17 16.57
N SER A 118 -27.26 2.12 16.69
CA SER A 118 -27.94 1.09 17.48
C SER A 118 -28.04 -0.26 16.78
N ASP A 119 -28.02 -0.25 15.44
CA ASP A 119 -28.15 -1.46 14.63
C ASP A 119 -26.87 -1.80 13.85
N ASN A 120 -25.84 -0.94 13.90
CA ASN A 120 -24.58 -1.09 13.19
C ASN A 120 -24.76 -1.38 11.68
N ARG A 121 -25.58 -0.56 11.01
CA ARG A 121 -25.90 -0.72 9.58
C ARG A 121 -26.23 0.60 8.91
N TRP A 122 -26.08 0.62 7.60
CA TRP A 122 -26.49 1.68 6.70
C TRP A 122 -27.90 1.44 6.17
N THR A 123 -28.69 2.50 6.08
CA THR A 123 -29.97 2.54 5.37
C THR A 123 -29.83 3.44 4.15
N ILE A 124 -30.02 2.88 2.97
CA ILE A 124 -29.92 3.57 1.69
C ILE A 124 -31.33 3.82 1.17
N THR A 125 -31.62 5.05 0.78
CA THR A 125 -32.92 5.44 0.20
C THR A 125 -32.72 6.06 -1.17
N THR A 126 -33.45 5.56 -2.15
CA THR A 126 -33.40 6.05 -3.53
C THR A 126 -34.40 7.19 -3.76
N THR A 127 -34.27 7.91 -4.86
CA THR A 127 -35.19 8.99 -5.24
C THR A 127 -36.60 8.47 -5.58
N ASN A 128 -36.72 7.22 -6.04
CA ASN A 128 -37.99 6.55 -6.32
C ASN A 128 -38.63 5.86 -5.09
N GLY A 129 -38.00 5.98 -3.91
CA GLY A 129 -38.56 5.52 -2.62
C GLY A 129 -38.22 4.08 -2.22
N VAL A 130 -37.35 3.40 -2.96
CA VAL A 130 -36.77 2.12 -2.53
C VAL A 130 -35.88 2.36 -1.31
N VAL A 131 -36.01 1.49 -0.31
CA VAL A 131 -35.19 1.48 0.90
C VAL A 131 -34.52 0.12 1.01
N ALA A 132 -33.21 0.10 1.22
CA ALA A 132 -32.43 -1.11 1.42
C ALA A 132 -31.40 -0.88 2.54
N THR A 133 -31.11 -1.93 3.29
CA THR A 133 -30.15 -1.90 4.39
C THR A 133 -28.91 -2.72 4.06
N SER A 134 -27.76 -2.25 4.53
CA SER A 134 -26.51 -3.01 4.43
C SER A 134 -25.59 -2.79 5.60
N ARG A 135 -24.66 -3.71 5.80
CA ARG A 135 -23.59 -3.52 6.75
C ARG A 135 -22.50 -2.62 6.17
N TYR A 136 -21.98 -2.98 5.00
CA TYR A 136 -20.95 -2.20 4.31
C TYR A 136 -21.58 -1.23 3.31
N PHE A 137 -21.04 -0.02 3.24
CA PHE A 137 -21.45 1.01 2.30
C PHE A 137 -20.28 1.46 1.43
N LEU A 138 -20.37 1.23 0.12
CA LEU A 138 -19.28 1.49 -0.83
C LEU A 138 -19.71 2.58 -1.85
N PRO A 139 -19.57 3.87 -1.51
CA PRO A 139 -19.78 4.95 -2.48
C PRO A 139 -18.68 4.91 -3.55
N ALA A 140 -19.02 4.42 -4.74
CA ALA A 140 -18.19 4.32 -5.93
C ALA A 140 -18.62 5.36 -6.99
N THR A 141 -18.93 6.59 -6.53
CA THR A 141 -19.70 7.60 -7.28
C THR A 141 -18.90 8.34 -8.37
N GLY A 142 -17.59 8.10 -8.44
CA GLY A 142 -16.68 8.75 -9.38
C GLY A 142 -16.37 10.22 -9.06
N ILE A 143 -15.12 10.63 -9.35
CA ILE A 143 -14.59 11.97 -9.08
C ILE A 143 -15.04 13.05 -10.06
N THR A 144 -15.53 12.69 -11.24
CA THR A 144 -15.93 13.61 -12.32
C THR A 144 -17.26 13.16 -12.91
N SER A 145 -18.28 13.06 -12.07
CA SER A 145 -19.60 12.54 -12.45
C SER A 145 -20.69 13.61 -12.41
N ILE A 146 -20.59 14.62 -11.55
CA ILE A 146 -21.61 15.68 -11.45
C ILE A 146 -21.32 16.81 -12.42
N PRO A 147 -22.17 17.03 -13.45
CA PRO A 147 -22.01 18.10 -14.40
C PRO A 147 -22.06 19.47 -13.72
N LYS A 148 -21.28 20.42 -14.24
CA LYS A 148 -21.43 21.82 -13.84
C LYS A 148 -22.71 22.40 -14.45
N ASP A 149 -23.49 23.11 -13.64
CA ASP A 149 -24.71 23.77 -14.12
C ASP A 149 -24.37 24.89 -15.13
N PRO A 150 -25.09 24.98 -16.27
CA PRO A 150 -24.84 25.99 -17.29
C PRO A 150 -25.50 27.32 -16.91
N SER A 151 -24.79 28.14 -16.15
CA SER A 151 -25.25 29.45 -15.67
C SER A 151 -24.95 30.61 -16.64
N PHE A 152 -25.35 30.49 -17.91
CA PHE A 152 -25.19 31.57 -18.89
C PHE A 152 -26.44 32.46 -18.97
N PRO A 153 -26.30 33.80 -18.94
CA PRO A 153 -27.44 34.68 -19.11
C PRO A 153 -28.07 34.50 -20.50
N GLY A 154 -29.41 34.55 -20.55
CA GLY A 154 -30.16 34.39 -21.79
C GLY A 154 -30.19 32.98 -22.37
N LEU A 155 -29.59 31.97 -21.73
CA LEU A 155 -29.50 30.60 -22.28
C LEU A 155 -30.87 30.03 -22.68
N GLN A 156 -31.90 30.29 -21.86
CA GLN A 156 -33.28 29.88 -22.11
C GLN A 156 -33.94 30.57 -23.32
N SER A 157 -33.36 31.67 -23.81
CA SER A 157 -33.87 32.40 -24.98
C SER A 157 -33.33 31.84 -26.30
N PHE A 158 -32.25 31.06 -26.28
CA PHE A 158 -31.65 30.50 -27.49
C PHE A 158 -32.57 29.47 -28.12
N ARG A 159 -32.87 29.63 -29.42
CA ARG A 159 -33.81 28.76 -30.15
C ARG A 159 -33.15 27.55 -30.81
N GLY A 160 -31.81 27.49 -30.82
CA GLY A 160 -31.06 26.34 -31.31
C GLY A 160 -30.98 25.20 -30.29
N LYS A 161 -30.21 24.16 -30.63
CA LYS A 161 -30.02 23.01 -29.73
C LYS A 161 -28.86 23.25 -28.77
N VAL A 162 -29.04 22.93 -27.49
CA VAL A 162 -27.97 22.97 -26.48
C VAL A 162 -27.67 21.54 -26.04
N TYR A 163 -26.41 21.15 -26.11
CA TYR A 163 -25.92 19.87 -25.61
C TYR A 163 -24.87 20.10 -24.54
N GLN A 164 -24.93 19.33 -23.46
CA GLN A 164 -23.86 19.28 -22.47
C GLN A 164 -23.09 17.98 -22.64
N ALA A 165 -21.77 18.08 -22.77
CA ALA A 165 -20.93 16.93 -23.13
C ALA A 165 -21.04 15.76 -22.13
N SER A 166 -21.25 16.06 -20.85
CA SER A 166 -21.36 15.08 -19.77
C SER A 166 -22.74 14.41 -19.63
N THR A 167 -23.73 14.81 -20.43
CA THR A 167 -25.08 14.21 -20.46
C THR A 167 -25.52 14.04 -21.93
N TRP A 168 -24.58 13.59 -22.75
CA TRP A 168 -24.78 13.51 -24.20
C TRP A 168 -25.92 12.53 -24.54
N PRO A 169 -26.79 12.84 -25.51
CA PRO A 169 -27.88 11.96 -25.88
C PRO A 169 -27.40 10.59 -26.38
N GLU A 170 -28.23 9.57 -26.19
CA GLU A 170 -27.95 8.21 -26.67
C GLU A 170 -28.05 8.06 -28.20
N HIS A 171 -28.76 8.98 -28.87
CA HIS A 171 -28.91 9.00 -30.32
C HIS A 171 -27.82 9.82 -31.00
N GLU A 172 -27.48 9.47 -32.24
CA GLU A 172 -26.56 10.25 -33.05
C GLU A 172 -27.10 11.65 -33.32
N VAL A 173 -26.22 12.65 -33.16
CA VAL A 173 -26.53 14.05 -33.45
C VAL A 173 -25.98 14.39 -34.83
N ASP A 174 -26.86 14.83 -35.73
CA ASP A 174 -26.47 15.29 -37.07
C ASP A 174 -25.87 16.71 -37.04
N PHE A 175 -24.62 16.82 -37.47
CA PHE A 175 -23.84 18.05 -37.53
C PHE A 175 -23.69 18.62 -38.96
N GLN A 176 -24.21 17.93 -39.97
CA GLN A 176 -24.09 18.37 -41.36
C GLN A 176 -24.81 19.71 -41.58
N ASN A 177 -24.13 20.64 -42.26
CA ASN A 177 -24.68 21.96 -42.58
C ASN A 177 -25.15 22.74 -41.33
N LYS A 178 -24.45 22.59 -40.20
CA LYS A 178 -24.74 23.29 -38.94
C LYS A 178 -23.63 24.25 -38.57
N ARG A 179 -24.03 25.39 -38.00
CA ARG A 179 -23.17 26.35 -37.29
C ARG A 179 -23.15 25.96 -35.82
N VAL A 180 -22.00 25.55 -35.32
CA VAL A 180 -21.85 24.96 -33.98
C VAL A 180 -20.94 25.83 -33.12
N GLY A 181 -21.40 26.18 -31.92
CA GLY A 181 -20.59 26.80 -30.89
C GLY A 181 -20.08 25.77 -29.89
N VAL A 182 -18.82 25.82 -29.49
CA VAL A 182 -18.29 25.03 -28.38
C VAL A 182 -17.78 25.96 -27.28
N ILE A 183 -18.32 25.82 -26.06
CA ILE A 183 -17.87 26.60 -24.90
C ILE A 183 -17.02 25.70 -24.00
N GLY A 184 -15.75 26.09 -23.84
CA GLY A 184 -14.78 25.40 -23.00
C GLY A 184 -13.75 24.61 -23.80
N THR A 185 -12.49 24.75 -23.40
CA THR A 185 -11.30 24.15 -24.03
C THR A 185 -10.50 23.30 -23.04
N GLY A 186 -11.20 22.61 -22.14
CA GLY A 186 -10.65 21.47 -21.39
C GLY A 186 -10.56 20.22 -22.27
N SER A 187 -10.14 19.08 -21.70
CA SER A 187 -9.96 17.82 -22.46
C SER A 187 -11.19 17.46 -23.31
N THR A 188 -12.38 17.50 -22.70
CA THR A 188 -13.67 17.29 -23.40
C THR A 188 -13.87 18.21 -24.59
N GLY A 189 -13.70 19.52 -24.40
CA GLY A 189 -13.89 20.51 -25.47
C GLY A 189 -12.90 20.30 -26.60
N ILE A 190 -11.64 20.00 -26.28
CA ILE A 190 -10.59 19.72 -27.25
C ILE A 190 -10.93 18.51 -28.12
N GLN A 191 -11.36 17.39 -27.52
CA GLN A 191 -11.78 16.21 -28.27
C GLN A 191 -12.98 16.51 -29.20
N VAL A 192 -13.99 17.23 -28.69
CA VAL A 192 -15.17 17.65 -29.47
C VAL A 192 -14.78 18.56 -30.64
N ILE A 193 -13.97 19.58 -30.39
CA ILE A 193 -13.52 20.56 -31.40
C ILE A 193 -12.81 19.84 -32.55
N THR A 194 -11.83 19.00 -32.24
CA THR A 194 -11.08 18.24 -33.24
C THR A 194 -12.01 17.35 -34.06
N LYS A 195 -12.96 16.67 -33.43
CA LYS A 195 -13.85 15.72 -34.13
C LYS A 195 -14.91 16.43 -34.99
N LEU A 196 -15.41 17.59 -34.57
CA LEU A 196 -16.49 18.30 -35.24
C LEU A 196 -16.03 19.24 -36.36
N ALA A 197 -14.85 19.85 -36.23
CA ALA A 197 -14.34 20.79 -37.23
C ALA A 197 -14.35 20.31 -38.70
N PRO A 198 -14.10 19.03 -39.02
CA PRO A 198 -14.22 18.55 -40.40
C PRO A 198 -15.64 18.31 -40.90
N VAL A 199 -16.65 18.31 -40.01
CA VAL A 199 -18.03 17.87 -40.33
C VAL A 199 -19.02 19.04 -40.37
N VAL A 200 -18.84 20.03 -39.51
CA VAL A 200 -19.76 21.18 -39.39
C VAL A 200 -19.55 22.21 -40.50
N GLU A 201 -20.59 22.99 -40.82
CA GLU A 201 -20.48 24.11 -41.76
C GLU A 201 -19.59 25.21 -41.19
N GLN A 202 -19.78 25.55 -39.91
CA GLN A 202 -19.00 26.54 -39.20
C GLN A 202 -18.83 26.10 -37.74
N LEU A 203 -17.61 26.20 -37.21
CA LEU A 203 -17.29 25.95 -35.81
C LEU A 203 -16.80 27.24 -35.14
N THR A 204 -17.50 27.71 -34.11
CA THR A 204 -17.04 28.80 -33.26
C THR A 204 -16.63 28.26 -31.90
N VAL A 205 -15.37 28.45 -31.52
CA VAL A 205 -14.81 28.01 -30.23
C VAL A 205 -14.73 29.20 -29.29
N PHE A 206 -15.49 29.15 -28.19
CA PHE A 206 -15.47 30.15 -27.13
C PHE A 206 -14.50 29.70 -26.03
N GLN A 207 -13.29 30.25 -26.08
CA GLN A 207 -12.20 29.92 -25.18
C GLN A 207 -12.05 30.98 -24.10
N ARG A 208 -12.14 30.58 -22.83
CA ARG A 208 -11.79 31.46 -21.70
C ARG A 208 -10.34 31.34 -21.29
N THR A 209 -9.79 30.14 -21.38
CA THR A 209 -8.43 29.86 -20.90
C THR A 209 -7.82 28.77 -21.77
N PRO A 210 -6.81 29.08 -22.60
CA PRO A 210 -6.10 28.08 -23.40
C PRO A 210 -5.45 27.01 -22.53
N ASN A 211 -5.14 25.85 -23.12
CA ASN A 211 -4.51 24.73 -22.43
C ASN A 211 -3.31 24.18 -23.22
N TYR A 212 -2.37 23.52 -22.54
CA TYR A 212 -1.21 22.88 -23.14
C TYR A 212 -1.62 21.51 -23.71
N VAL A 213 -2.18 21.52 -24.92
CA VAL A 213 -2.57 20.30 -25.62
C VAL A 213 -1.34 19.61 -26.20
N LEU A 214 -1.19 18.32 -25.92
CA LEU A 214 -0.14 17.46 -26.46
C LEU A 214 -0.74 16.55 -27.53
N PRO A 215 0.03 16.16 -28.58
CA PRO A 215 -0.43 15.18 -29.55
C PRO A 215 -0.68 13.86 -28.82
N ALA A 216 -1.82 13.21 -29.10
CA ALA A 216 -2.09 11.90 -28.52
C ALA A 216 -1.21 10.84 -29.21
N GLN A 217 -0.92 10.99 -30.50
CA GLN A 217 -0.29 9.96 -31.33
C GLN A 217 -1.07 8.65 -31.24
N ASN A 218 -2.40 8.76 -31.38
CA ASN A 218 -3.26 7.59 -31.34
C ASN A 218 -3.15 6.81 -32.65
N TYR A 219 -3.11 5.48 -32.57
CA TYR A 219 -2.99 4.60 -33.73
C TYR A 219 -3.79 3.31 -33.53
N PRO A 220 -4.29 2.69 -34.62
CA PRO A 220 -4.86 1.35 -34.56
C PRO A 220 -3.78 0.32 -34.23
N LEU A 221 -4.15 -0.70 -33.47
CA LEU A 221 -3.27 -1.82 -33.14
C LEU A 221 -3.41 -2.94 -34.18
N ASP A 222 -2.28 -3.43 -34.67
CA ASP A 222 -2.24 -4.64 -35.51
C ASP A 222 -2.07 -5.89 -34.64
N ALA A 223 -2.27 -7.07 -35.23
CA ALA A 223 -2.22 -8.34 -34.50
C ALA A 223 -0.89 -8.57 -33.75
N GLN A 224 0.23 -8.13 -34.32
CA GLN A 224 1.54 -8.27 -33.68
C GLN A 224 1.66 -7.38 -32.45
N LYS A 225 1.22 -6.12 -32.54
CA LYS A 225 1.21 -5.21 -31.38
C LYS A 225 0.28 -5.69 -30.29
N ILE A 226 -0.88 -6.26 -30.65
CA ILE A 226 -1.79 -6.86 -29.67
C ILE A 226 -1.10 -8.02 -28.95
N GLU A 227 -0.45 -8.92 -29.68
CA GLU A 227 0.32 -10.02 -29.09
C GLU A 227 1.44 -9.51 -28.17
N ASP A 228 2.19 -8.49 -28.60
CA ASP A 228 3.26 -7.88 -27.81
C ASP A 228 2.72 -7.23 -26.52
N VAL A 229 1.57 -6.56 -26.59
CA VAL A 229 0.89 -5.99 -25.42
C VAL A 229 0.47 -7.09 -24.45
N LYS A 230 -0.20 -8.14 -24.94
CA LYS A 230 -0.65 -9.28 -24.11
C LYS A 230 0.55 -9.97 -23.45
N LYS A 231 1.62 -10.24 -24.22
CA LYS A 231 2.86 -10.88 -23.74
C LYS A 231 3.58 -10.07 -22.65
N ASN A 232 3.58 -8.74 -22.75
CA ASN A 232 4.29 -7.86 -21.82
C ASN A 232 3.37 -7.22 -20.76
N PHE A 233 2.12 -7.67 -20.64
CA PHE A 233 1.10 -7.00 -19.84
C PHE A 233 1.53 -6.82 -18.38
N ASP A 234 2.00 -7.88 -17.71
CA ASP A 234 2.44 -7.81 -16.31
C ASP A 234 3.61 -6.84 -16.12
N THR A 235 4.63 -6.93 -16.98
CA THR A 235 5.78 -5.99 -16.94
C THR A 235 5.33 -4.55 -17.16
N THR A 236 4.35 -4.33 -18.04
CA THR A 236 3.79 -3.01 -18.32
C THR A 236 3.03 -2.44 -17.13
N TRP A 237 2.28 -3.28 -16.42
CA TRP A 237 1.63 -2.93 -15.17
C TRP A 237 2.61 -2.68 -14.02
N ASP A 238 3.73 -3.40 -13.96
CA ASP A 238 4.78 -3.15 -12.98
C ASP A 238 5.43 -1.78 -13.20
N ILE A 239 5.67 -1.40 -14.47
CA ILE A 239 6.12 -0.04 -14.82
C ILE A 239 5.08 0.99 -14.39
N ALA A 240 3.79 0.74 -14.66
CA ALA A 240 2.72 1.68 -14.31
C ALA A 240 2.59 1.88 -12.80
N LYS A 241 2.64 0.80 -12.00
CA LYS A 241 2.60 0.88 -10.53
C LYS A 241 3.82 1.60 -9.94
N ALA A 242 4.99 1.48 -10.58
CA ALA A 242 6.21 2.17 -10.18
C ALA A 242 6.24 3.65 -10.61
N ASN A 243 5.32 4.10 -11.47
CA ASN A 243 5.21 5.49 -11.89
C ASN A 243 4.23 6.25 -10.97
N LEU A 244 4.62 7.45 -10.52
CA LEU A 244 3.79 8.27 -9.62
C LEU A 244 2.35 8.49 -10.14
N ALA A 245 2.20 8.69 -11.46
CA ALA A 245 0.91 8.95 -12.09
C ALA A 245 0.22 7.68 -12.64
N GLY A 246 0.74 6.47 -12.39
CA GLY A 246 0.09 5.23 -12.83
C GLY A 246 0.10 4.97 -14.33
N HIS A 247 0.94 5.68 -15.10
CA HIS A 247 1.10 5.47 -16.54
C HIS A 247 2.28 4.54 -16.81
N ALA A 248 2.19 3.74 -17.88
CA ALA A 248 3.24 2.80 -18.30
C ALA A 248 4.47 3.48 -18.94
N VAL A 249 4.97 4.54 -18.31
CA VAL A 249 6.10 5.36 -18.76
C VAL A 249 7.22 5.23 -17.74
N LYS A 250 8.42 4.88 -18.21
CA LYS A 250 9.61 4.79 -17.35
C LYS A 250 10.16 6.19 -17.07
N HIS A 251 10.68 6.38 -15.85
CA HIS A 251 11.47 7.55 -15.50
C HIS A 251 12.59 7.76 -16.51
N SER A 252 12.78 9.01 -16.90
CA SER A 252 13.75 9.34 -17.93
C SER A 252 15.18 9.33 -17.39
N GLY A 253 15.35 9.49 -16.08
CA GLY A 253 16.63 9.67 -15.40
C GLY A 253 17.30 11.00 -15.73
N ARG A 254 16.57 11.93 -16.38
CA ARG A 254 17.08 13.20 -16.89
C ARG A 254 16.33 14.36 -16.25
N THR A 255 17.09 15.36 -15.83
CA THR A 255 16.58 16.69 -15.50
C THR A 255 16.97 17.67 -16.60
N VAL A 256 16.23 18.77 -16.76
CA VAL A 256 16.58 19.80 -17.76
C VAL A 256 17.99 20.32 -17.53
N ALA A 257 18.39 20.49 -16.27
CA ALA A 257 19.73 20.93 -15.89
C ALA A 257 20.85 19.90 -16.14
N SER A 258 20.51 18.61 -16.26
CA SER A 258 21.51 17.54 -16.49
C SER A 258 21.91 17.35 -17.95
N VAL A 259 21.18 17.97 -18.89
CA VAL A 259 21.41 17.84 -20.34
C VAL A 259 22.23 19.03 -20.84
N GLY A 260 23.14 18.80 -21.79
CA GLY A 260 24.28 19.67 -22.06
C GLY A 260 23.93 21.09 -22.51
N GLY A 261 22.97 21.26 -23.43
CA GLY A 261 22.60 22.58 -23.96
C GLY A 261 21.21 22.66 -24.63
N PRO A 262 20.77 23.87 -25.02
CA PRO A 262 19.40 24.11 -25.52
C PRO A 262 18.97 23.27 -26.72
N GLU A 263 19.89 22.94 -27.62
CA GLU A 263 19.60 22.08 -28.78
C GLU A 263 19.30 20.64 -28.36
N GLU A 264 20.06 20.09 -27.40
CA GLU A 264 19.82 18.75 -26.86
C GLU A 264 18.51 18.69 -26.07
N ILE A 265 18.23 19.73 -25.27
CA ILE A 265 16.95 19.85 -24.56
C ILE A 265 15.79 19.86 -25.56
N ARG A 266 15.92 20.63 -26.64
CA ARG A 266 14.92 20.68 -27.71
C ARG A 266 14.75 19.32 -28.39
N ASP A 267 15.84 18.62 -28.72
CA ASP A 267 15.79 17.27 -29.32
C ASP A 267 15.06 16.25 -28.41
N VAL A 268 15.28 16.32 -27.09
CA VAL A 268 14.54 15.47 -26.13
C VAL A 268 13.05 15.76 -26.17
N PHE A 269 12.66 17.04 -26.18
CA PHE A 269 11.26 17.44 -26.28
C PHE A 269 10.64 17.06 -27.63
N GLU A 270 11.36 17.21 -28.74
CA GLU A 270 10.91 16.79 -30.08
C GLU A 270 10.60 15.29 -30.11
N LYS A 271 11.53 14.45 -29.61
CA LYS A 271 11.30 13.01 -29.48
C LYS A 271 10.17 12.66 -28.53
N GLY A 272 9.95 13.46 -27.49
CA GLY A 272 8.78 13.33 -26.62
C GLY A 272 7.49 13.64 -27.35
N TRP A 273 7.47 14.71 -28.15
CA TRP A 273 6.31 15.18 -28.90
C TRP A 273 5.90 14.18 -29.99
N GLU A 274 6.87 13.52 -30.62
CA GLU A 274 6.64 12.43 -31.57
C GLU A 274 6.06 11.17 -30.91
N ARG A 275 6.38 10.90 -29.64
CA ARG A 275 5.82 9.77 -28.88
C ARG A 275 4.43 10.09 -28.31
N GLY A 276 4.19 11.35 -27.96
CA GLY A 276 2.88 11.88 -27.58
C GLY A 276 2.53 11.79 -26.11
N CYS A 277 1.45 12.48 -25.74
CA CYS A 277 0.76 12.45 -24.45
C CYS A 277 1.67 12.24 -23.22
N TYR A 278 1.51 11.13 -22.50
CA TYR A 278 2.24 10.86 -21.26
C TYR A 278 3.72 10.49 -21.47
N ASP A 279 4.12 10.02 -22.65
CA ASP A 279 5.55 9.87 -22.98
C ASP A 279 6.26 11.23 -23.04
N PHE A 280 5.57 12.29 -23.50
CA PHE A 280 6.09 13.65 -23.41
C PHE A 280 6.12 14.11 -21.95
N GLN A 281 5.00 13.99 -21.23
CA GLN A 281 4.85 14.55 -19.88
C GLN A 281 5.78 13.90 -18.86
N LEU A 282 5.97 12.58 -18.93
CA LEU A 282 6.64 11.78 -17.90
C LEU A 282 7.93 11.12 -18.42
N GLY A 283 8.12 11.05 -19.74
CA GLY A 283 9.26 10.36 -20.36
C GLY A 283 10.34 11.28 -20.96
N THR A 284 10.18 12.60 -20.86
CA THR A 284 11.18 13.59 -21.29
C THR A 284 12.12 13.94 -20.13
N PHE A 285 11.66 14.73 -19.17
CA PHE A 285 12.42 15.17 -18.00
C PHE A 285 11.62 14.94 -16.71
N ASP A 286 12.26 14.30 -15.73
CA ASP A 286 11.64 13.91 -14.45
C ASP A 286 11.31 15.15 -13.57
N ASP A 287 11.92 16.31 -13.84
CA ASP A 287 11.72 17.57 -13.11
C ASP A 287 10.72 18.53 -13.75
N SER A 288 10.07 18.17 -14.87
CA SER A 288 9.15 19.05 -15.61
C SER A 288 7.98 19.61 -14.78
N PHE A 289 7.54 18.88 -13.75
CA PHE A 289 6.47 19.29 -12.84
C PHE A 289 6.99 19.73 -11.45
N MET A 290 8.30 19.64 -11.21
CA MET A 290 8.90 19.86 -9.89
C MET A 290 9.80 21.10 -9.85
N ASP A 291 10.51 21.39 -10.93
CA ASP A 291 11.41 22.54 -11.04
C ASP A 291 10.80 23.66 -11.94
N PRO A 292 10.71 24.91 -11.46
CA PRO A 292 10.16 26.01 -12.25
C PRO A 292 10.91 26.33 -13.55
N ASN A 293 12.23 26.13 -13.62
CA ASN A 293 13.00 26.40 -14.83
C ASN A 293 12.78 25.29 -15.87
N ALA A 294 12.78 24.04 -15.43
CA ALA A 294 12.43 22.89 -16.28
C ALA A 294 10.99 23.02 -16.82
N ASN A 295 10.06 23.46 -15.98
CA ASN A 295 8.69 23.73 -16.37
C ASN A 295 8.58 24.85 -17.41
N THR A 296 9.35 25.92 -17.24
CA THR A 296 9.40 27.04 -18.19
C THR A 296 9.92 26.54 -19.55
N ALA A 297 11.00 25.76 -19.58
CA ALA A 297 11.52 25.17 -20.82
C ALA A 297 10.48 24.28 -21.50
N THR A 298 9.74 23.48 -20.73
CA THR A 298 8.65 22.62 -21.22
C THR A 298 7.51 23.46 -21.82
N ALA A 299 7.05 24.48 -21.09
CA ALA A 299 5.98 25.37 -21.51
C ALA A 299 6.34 26.15 -22.79
N ASP A 300 7.56 26.67 -22.86
CA ASP A 300 8.05 27.43 -24.02
C ASP A 300 8.17 26.55 -25.26
N PHE A 301 8.67 25.31 -25.11
CA PHE A 301 8.68 24.34 -26.20
C PHE A 301 7.27 24.11 -26.77
N ILE A 302 6.26 23.94 -25.92
CA ILE A 302 4.88 23.72 -26.37
C ILE A 302 4.32 24.99 -27.04
N ARG A 303 4.59 26.18 -26.51
CA ARG A 303 4.19 27.45 -27.15
C ARG A 303 4.83 27.63 -28.53
N ASP A 304 6.10 27.28 -28.67
CA ASP A 304 6.79 27.27 -29.97
C ASP A 304 6.12 26.29 -30.94
N LYS A 305 5.69 25.11 -30.47
CA LYS A 305 4.91 24.18 -31.28
C LYS A 305 3.59 24.80 -31.74
N ILE A 306 2.85 25.45 -30.85
CA ILE A 306 1.60 26.15 -31.20
C ILE A 306 1.86 27.18 -32.32
N ARG A 307 2.85 28.06 -32.15
CA ARG A 307 3.24 29.09 -33.12
C ARG A 307 3.71 28.51 -34.45
N SER A 308 4.32 27.32 -34.44
CA SER A 308 4.75 26.63 -35.66
C SER A 308 3.61 25.94 -36.41
N ILE A 309 2.56 25.51 -35.69
CA ILE A 309 1.43 24.74 -36.26
C ILE A 309 0.33 25.66 -36.75
N VAL A 310 -0.01 26.71 -35.99
CA VAL A 310 -1.09 27.64 -36.30
C VAL A 310 -0.58 28.76 -37.21
N ARG A 311 -1.17 28.89 -38.40
CA ARG A 311 -0.69 29.79 -39.46
C ARG A 311 -1.00 31.26 -39.19
N ASP A 312 -2.15 31.52 -38.55
CA ASP A 312 -2.55 32.87 -38.18
C ASP A 312 -1.89 33.25 -36.83
N PRO A 313 -1.02 34.27 -36.78
CA PRO A 313 -0.25 34.58 -35.58
C PRO A 313 -1.11 35.04 -34.41
N ASP A 314 -2.21 35.77 -34.67
CA ASP A 314 -3.12 36.24 -33.62
C ASP A 314 -3.85 35.06 -32.97
N THR A 315 -4.35 34.12 -33.79
CA THR A 315 -4.95 32.87 -33.30
C THR A 315 -3.93 32.02 -32.54
N ALA A 316 -2.68 31.96 -33.01
CA ALA A 316 -1.60 31.23 -32.33
C ALA A 316 -1.35 31.77 -30.92
N GLU A 317 -1.26 33.10 -30.75
CA GLU A 317 -1.06 33.71 -29.44
C GLU A 317 -2.27 33.50 -28.51
N LEU A 318 -3.50 33.56 -29.04
CA LEU A 318 -4.70 33.25 -28.24
C LEU A 318 -4.71 31.79 -27.73
N LEU A 319 -4.08 30.86 -28.46
CA LEU A 319 -3.97 29.45 -28.07
C LEU A 319 -2.81 29.18 -27.10
N CYS A 320 -1.86 30.11 -26.95
CA CYS A 320 -0.72 29.95 -26.05
C CYS A 320 -1.12 30.16 -24.57
N PRO A 321 -0.96 29.15 -23.69
CA PRO A 321 -1.23 29.32 -22.27
C PRO A 321 -0.19 30.21 -21.58
N THR A 322 -0.66 31.06 -20.66
CA THR A 322 0.17 32.06 -19.93
C THR A 322 0.49 31.66 -18.49
N TYR A 323 0.26 30.40 -18.14
CA TYR A 323 0.49 29.85 -16.80
C TYR A 323 1.46 28.65 -16.86
N PRO A 324 2.06 28.20 -15.76
CA PRO A 324 2.98 27.07 -15.76
C PRO A 324 2.37 25.75 -16.28
N PHE A 325 3.17 24.94 -16.96
CA PHE A 325 2.73 23.62 -17.42
C PHE A 325 2.33 22.75 -16.22
N GLY A 326 1.15 22.12 -16.27
CA GLY A 326 0.62 21.34 -15.13
C GLY A 326 -0.23 22.10 -14.11
N ALA A 327 -0.28 23.45 -14.15
CA ALA A 327 -1.22 24.21 -13.29
C ALA A 327 -2.69 23.93 -13.66
N ARG A 328 -2.95 23.44 -14.88
CA ARG A 328 -4.16 22.73 -15.30
C ARG A 328 -3.74 21.40 -15.90
N ARG A 329 -4.62 20.37 -15.85
CA ARG A 329 -4.34 19.05 -16.48
C ARG A 329 -4.06 19.26 -17.97
N PRO A 330 -2.86 18.90 -18.48
CA PRO A 330 -2.55 18.91 -19.91
C PRO A 330 -3.36 17.84 -20.65
N PRO A 331 -4.21 18.22 -21.62
CA PRO A 331 -5.01 17.28 -22.39
C PRO A 331 -4.21 16.71 -23.57
N CYS A 332 -4.62 15.53 -24.03
CA CYS A 332 -4.02 14.86 -25.17
C CYS A 332 -5.02 14.76 -26.31
N ALA A 333 -4.67 15.28 -27.49
CA ALA A 333 -5.49 15.18 -28.69
C ALA A 333 -4.67 15.38 -29.96
N ASP A 334 -4.98 14.58 -30.98
CA ASP A 334 -4.40 14.75 -32.31
C ASP A 334 -5.09 15.89 -33.06
N GLY A 335 -4.34 16.68 -33.81
CA GLY A 335 -4.90 17.68 -34.74
C GLY A 335 -5.57 18.91 -34.10
N TYR A 336 -5.51 19.10 -32.78
CA TYR A 336 -6.22 20.22 -32.12
C TYR A 336 -5.76 21.59 -32.63
N TYR A 337 -4.45 21.87 -32.62
CA TYR A 337 -3.96 23.17 -33.11
C TYR A 337 -4.14 23.33 -34.63
N GLN A 338 -3.95 22.25 -35.39
CA GLN A 338 -4.18 22.22 -36.84
C GLN A 338 -5.63 22.57 -37.21
N THR A 339 -6.58 22.27 -36.33
CA THR A 339 -8.01 22.56 -36.52
C THR A 339 -8.25 24.06 -36.74
N PHE A 340 -7.48 24.94 -36.10
CA PHE A 340 -7.63 26.39 -36.24
C PHE A 340 -7.08 26.95 -37.56
N ASN A 341 -6.42 26.14 -38.38
CA ASN A 341 -6.04 26.53 -39.75
C ASN A 341 -7.15 26.34 -40.77
N ARG A 342 -8.28 25.75 -40.37
CA ARG A 342 -9.41 25.50 -41.27
C ARG A 342 -10.21 26.78 -41.44
N SER A 343 -10.63 27.07 -42.67
CA SER A 343 -11.42 28.27 -42.99
C SER A 343 -12.78 28.30 -42.30
N ASN A 344 -13.32 27.15 -41.87
CA ASN A 344 -14.61 27.06 -41.19
C ASN A 344 -14.52 27.16 -39.66
N VAL A 345 -13.34 27.34 -39.08
CA VAL A 345 -13.14 27.40 -37.63
C VAL A 345 -12.79 28.82 -37.19
N LYS A 346 -13.47 29.33 -36.17
CA LYS A 346 -13.22 30.63 -35.56
C LYS A 346 -12.96 30.47 -34.06
N LEU A 347 -11.85 31.01 -33.58
CA LEU A 347 -11.55 31.12 -32.15
C LEU A 347 -12.06 32.47 -31.61
N VAL A 348 -12.69 32.46 -30.44
CA VAL A 348 -13.19 33.63 -29.74
C VAL A 348 -12.66 33.61 -28.32
N ASP A 349 -11.88 34.63 -27.95
CA ASP A 349 -11.42 34.83 -26.58
C ASP A 349 -12.54 35.46 -25.75
N ILE A 350 -13.00 34.71 -24.74
CA ILE A 350 -14.02 35.14 -23.79
C ILE A 350 -13.44 35.32 -22.38
N CYS A 351 -12.12 35.42 -22.25
CA CYS A 351 -11.44 35.71 -20.98
C CYS A 351 -11.77 37.12 -20.47
N ARG A 352 -11.89 38.09 -21.39
CA ARG A 352 -12.15 39.50 -21.09
C ARG A 352 -13.41 40.06 -21.75
N ASP A 353 -14.15 39.20 -22.46
CA ASP A 353 -15.34 39.57 -23.22
C ASP A 353 -16.45 38.58 -22.89
N GLU A 354 -17.27 38.94 -21.91
CA GLU A 354 -18.34 38.06 -21.41
C GLU A 354 -19.34 37.73 -22.51
N ILE A 355 -20.01 36.57 -22.37
CA ILE A 355 -20.97 36.08 -23.36
C ILE A 355 -22.38 36.00 -22.78
N ASP A 356 -23.34 36.38 -23.60
CA ASP A 356 -24.77 36.21 -23.37
C ASP A 356 -25.39 35.43 -24.51
N PHE A 357 -26.41 34.63 -24.20
CA PHE A 357 -27.22 33.99 -25.23
C PHE A 357 -28.38 34.91 -25.63
N TYR A 358 -28.76 34.81 -26.90
CA TYR A 358 -29.94 35.45 -27.46
C TYR A 358 -30.63 34.47 -28.43
N GLU A 359 -31.72 34.90 -29.06
CA GLU A 359 -32.59 34.00 -29.83
C GLU A 359 -31.89 33.19 -30.92
N LYS A 360 -30.87 33.75 -31.58
CA LYS A 360 -30.18 33.09 -32.70
C LYS A 360 -28.78 32.57 -32.37
N GLY A 361 -28.25 32.81 -31.16
CA GLY A 361 -26.89 32.38 -30.84
C GLY A 361 -26.31 33.07 -29.61
N ILE A 362 -25.02 33.42 -29.71
CA ILE A 362 -24.24 34.02 -28.63
C ILE A 362 -23.78 35.41 -29.05
N LYS A 363 -23.88 36.38 -28.13
CA LYS A 363 -23.31 37.72 -28.29
C LYS A 363 -22.22 37.94 -27.24
N THR A 364 -21.17 38.67 -27.59
CA THR A 364 -20.16 39.11 -26.63
C THR A 364 -20.50 40.49 -26.07
N ALA A 365 -19.94 40.86 -24.93
CA ALA A 365 -20.12 42.17 -24.32
C ALA A 365 -19.61 43.32 -25.21
N SER A 366 -18.58 43.06 -26.03
CA SER A 366 -18.07 43.98 -27.05
C SER A 366 -19.03 44.20 -28.23
N GLY A 367 -20.11 43.42 -28.33
CA GLY A 367 -21.15 43.57 -29.35
C GLY A 367 -20.99 42.67 -30.57
N ALA A 368 -20.06 41.71 -30.57
CA ALA A 368 -19.98 40.73 -31.65
C ALA A 368 -21.08 39.67 -31.50
N GLU A 369 -21.79 39.37 -32.59
CA GLU A 369 -22.84 38.35 -32.62
C GLU A 369 -22.41 37.13 -33.43
N TYR A 370 -22.72 35.95 -32.89
CA TYR A 370 -22.44 34.66 -33.48
C TYR A 370 -23.76 33.90 -33.59
N GLU A 371 -24.31 33.83 -34.80
CA GLU A 371 -25.50 33.01 -35.06
C GLU A 371 -25.12 31.52 -35.10
N LEU A 372 -25.83 30.69 -34.34
CA LEU A 372 -25.51 29.29 -34.12
C LEU A 372 -26.79 28.45 -34.17
N ASP A 373 -26.70 27.26 -34.77
CA ASP A 373 -27.80 26.29 -34.77
C ASP A 373 -27.70 25.35 -33.57
N MET A 374 -26.48 25.13 -33.08
CA MET A 374 -26.20 24.27 -31.93
C MET A 374 -25.10 24.86 -31.04
N VAL A 375 -25.19 24.63 -29.74
CA VAL A 375 -24.15 24.96 -28.76
C VAL A 375 -23.82 23.73 -27.92
N ILE A 376 -22.53 23.43 -27.80
CA ILE A 376 -21.99 22.35 -26.98
C ILE A 376 -21.27 22.95 -25.78
N LEU A 377 -21.71 22.54 -24.60
CA LEU A 377 -21.20 22.98 -23.30
C LEU A 377 -20.20 21.95 -22.77
N ALA A 378 -18.90 22.26 -22.84
CA ALA A 378 -17.80 21.47 -22.33
C ALA A 378 -17.27 22.08 -21.01
N LEU A 379 -18.16 22.23 -20.03
CA LEU A 379 -17.93 23.01 -18.81
C LEU A 379 -17.19 22.26 -17.69
N GLY A 380 -17.06 20.95 -17.82
CA GLY A 380 -16.51 20.06 -16.80
C GLY A 380 -17.49 19.74 -15.68
N PHE A 381 -16.95 19.45 -14.50
CA PHE A 381 -17.67 18.81 -13.40
C PHE A 381 -17.45 19.54 -12.06
N ASP A 382 -18.35 19.33 -11.11
CA ASP A 382 -18.07 19.53 -9.69
C ASP A 382 -17.26 18.34 -9.17
N ALA A 383 -15.93 18.47 -9.20
CA ALA A 383 -15.03 17.34 -9.04
C ALA A 383 -14.74 16.98 -7.57
N GLY A 384 -14.40 15.70 -7.36
CA GLY A 384 -13.98 15.09 -6.10
C GLY A 384 -15.17 14.83 -5.17
N THR A 385 -15.78 15.89 -4.64
CA THR A 385 -16.83 15.79 -3.60
C THR A 385 -18.25 15.92 -4.13
N GLY A 386 -18.43 16.34 -5.39
CA GLY A 386 -19.75 16.73 -5.93
C GLY A 386 -20.82 15.64 -5.79
N ALA A 387 -20.51 14.40 -6.20
CA ALA A 387 -21.49 13.31 -6.17
C ALA A 387 -21.89 12.91 -4.76
N MET A 388 -20.90 12.75 -3.87
CA MET A 388 -21.16 12.41 -2.47
C MET A 388 -21.88 13.55 -1.72
N ASN A 389 -21.66 14.82 -2.08
CA ASN A 389 -22.38 15.96 -1.51
C ASN A 389 -23.85 16.04 -1.95
N ARG A 390 -24.24 15.37 -3.04
CA ARG A 390 -25.64 15.29 -3.48
C ARG A 390 -26.43 14.22 -2.71
N ILE A 391 -25.75 13.19 -2.21
CA ILE A 391 -26.34 12.19 -1.32
C ILE A 391 -26.34 12.75 0.10
N ASP A 392 -27.46 12.65 0.82
CA ASP A 392 -27.49 12.96 2.25
C ASP A 392 -26.83 11.81 3.03
N ILE A 393 -25.49 11.82 3.10
CA ILE A 393 -24.67 10.82 3.81
C ILE A 393 -24.51 11.25 5.27
N ARG A 394 -24.96 10.39 6.19
CA ARG A 394 -24.90 10.63 7.63
C ARG A 394 -24.28 9.44 8.35
N GLY A 395 -23.15 9.68 9.03
CA GLY A 395 -22.43 8.69 9.81
C GLY A 395 -22.93 8.57 11.25
N SER A 396 -22.07 8.06 12.13
CA SER A 396 -22.33 7.92 13.57
C SER A 396 -22.79 9.24 14.18
N GLN A 397 -23.73 9.16 15.12
CA GLN A 397 -24.36 10.30 15.79
C GLN A 397 -24.99 11.30 14.80
N ASN A 398 -25.48 10.80 13.66
CA ASN A 398 -26.12 11.60 12.60
C ASN A 398 -25.22 12.68 11.98
N LYS A 399 -23.90 12.49 12.05
CA LYS A 399 -22.89 13.44 11.52
C LYS A 399 -22.98 13.53 9.99
N SER A 400 -23.18 14.73 9.45
CA SER A 400 -23.24 14.95 7.99
C SER A 400 -21.85 14.97 7.37
N LEU A 401 -21.65 14.19 6.29
CA LEU A 401 -20.40 14.20 5.52
C LEU A 401 -20.17 15.54 4.83
N ARG A 402 -21.24 16.05 4.19
CA ARG A 402 -21.23 17.32 3.47
C ARG A 402 -20.84 18.49 4.38
N GLU A 403 -21.40 18.56 5.59
CA GLU A 403 -21.05 19.62 6.55
C GLU A 403 -19.63 19.48 7.08
N SER A 404 -19.13 18.26 7.22
CA SER A 404 -17.74 17.99 7.64
C SER A 404 -16.76 18.47 6.56
N TRP A 405 -16.96 18.04 5.30
CA TRP A 405 -16.12 18.44 4.17
C TRP A 405 -16.27 19.88 3.73
N ALA A 406 -17.36 20.56 4.09
CA ALA A 406 -17.48 22.00 3.91
C ALA A 406 -16.47 22.80 4.78
N LYS A 407 -15.99 22.21 5.89
CA LYS A 407 -14.98 22.83 6.76
C LYS A 407 -13.56 22.50 6.29
N ARG A 408 -13.29 21.22 6.07
CA ARG A 408 -12.02 20.69 5.57
C ARG A 408 -12.29 19.33 4.92
N LEU A 409 -11.78 19.13 3.71
CA LEU A 409 -11.88 17.83 3.05
C LEU A 409 -10.91 16.85 3.71
N GLU A 410 -11.44 15.89 4.48
CA GLU A 410 -10.64 14.95 5.26
C GLU A 410 -11.01 13.51 4.90
N THR A 411 -9.98 12.68 4.72
CA THR A 411 -10.09 11.24 4.50
C THR A 411 -8.90 10.55 5.15
N PHE A 412 -8.91 9.24 5.26
CA PHE A 412 -7.69 8.44 5.44
C PHE A 412 -7.38 7.70 4.14
N ALA A 413 -6.27 8.05 3.50
CA ALA A 413 -5.79 7.45 2.24
C ALA A 413 -6.84 7.38 1.11
N GLY A 414 -7.82 8.29 1.11
CA GLY A 414 -8.93 8.31 0.16
C GLY A 414 -9.96 7.18 0.30
N VAL A 415 -9.87 6.32 1.33
CA VAL A 415 -10.71 5.12 1.49
C VAL A 415 -11.63 5.13 2.71
N LEU A 416 -11.27 5.82 3.79
CA LEU A 416 -12.07 5.89 5.04
C LEU A 416 -12.27 7.34 5.50
N VAL A 417 -13.30 7.57 6.32
CA VAL A 417 -13.56 8.87 6.97
C VAL A 417 -13.99 8.63 8.41
N HIS A 418 -13.35 9.31 9.36
CA HIS A 418 -13.64 9.16 10.78
C HIS A 418 -15.09 9.53 11.13
N GLY A 419 -15.78 8.63 11.82
CA GLY A 419 -17.19 8.77 12.21
C GLY A 419 -18.17 8.31 11.13
N PHE A 420 -17.68 7.67 10.06
CA PHE A 420 -18.48 7.02 9.01
C PHE A 420 -18.13 5.53 8.97
N PRO A 421 -18.50 4.78 10.02
CA PRO A 421 -18.12 3.37 10.16
C PRO A 421 -18.66 2.51 9.01
N ASP A 422 -17.90 1.48 8.64
CA ASP A 422 -18.20 0.52 7.57
C ASP A 422 -18.45 1.16 6.18
N MET A 423 -18.16 2.46 6.02
CA MET A 423 -18.17 3.15 4.74
C MET A 423 -16.78 3.13 4.11
N PHE A 424 -16.65 2.51 2.94
CA PHE A 424 -15.41 2.46 2.17
C PHE A 424 -15.57 3.26 0.88
N ILE A 425 -14.90 4.40 0.79
CA ILE A 425 -14.89 5.23 -0.41
C ILE A 425 -14.05 4.53 -1.49
N VAL A 426 -14.62 4.34 -2.68
CA VAL A 426 -13.94 3.69 -3.80
C VAL A 426 -13.67 4.71 -4.90
N CYS A 427 -12.41 5.09 -5.08
CA CYS A 427 -11.98 6.19 -5.97
C CYS A 427 -12.72 7.51 -5.71
N GLY A 428 -12.78 7.96 -4.47
CA GLY A 428 -13.26 9.30 -4.10
C GLY A 428 -12.11 10.29 -3.84
N PRO A 429 -12.34 11.39 -3.12
CA PRO A 429 -11.32 12.41 -2.88
C PRO A 429 -10.03 11.86 -2.27
N HIS A 430 -8.91 12.54 -2.52
CA HIS A 430 -7.54 12.15 -2.15
C HIS A 430 -7.01 10.87 -2.84
N LEU A 431 -7.67 10.39 -3.89
CA LEU A 431 -7.07 9.40 -4.78
C LEU A 431 -5.85 9.98 -5.54
N PRO A 432 -4.89 9.15 -5.98
CA PRO A 432 -3.74 9.61 -6.72
C PRO A 432 -4.10 10.36 -8.03
N ALA A 433 -3.40 11.45 -8.30
CA ALA A 433 -3.49 12.14 -9.59
C ALA A 433 -2.82 11.30 -10.69
N GLY A 434 -3.59 10.91 -11.71
CA GLY A 434 -3.04 10.11 -12.83
C GLY A 434 -4.04 9.10 -13.40
N ASN A 435 -3.55 7.92 -13.75
CA ASN A 435 -4.31 6.83 -14.30
C ASN A 435 -5.18 6.14 -13.23
N GLN A 436 -6.50 6.27 -13.38
CA GLN A 436 -7.46 5.93 -12.34
C GLN A 436 -7.65 4.41 -12.14
N PRO A 437 -7.76 3.56 -13.19
CA PRO A 437 -7.82 2.11 -13.01
C PRO A 437 -6.64 1.51 -12.23
N VAL A 438 -5.40 1.99 -12.44
CA VAL A 438 -4.23 1.52 -11.68
C VAL A 438 -4.35 1.89 -10.20
N SER A 439 -4.80 3.11 -9.91
CA SER A 439 -5.04 3.57 -8.53
C SER A 439 -6.20 2.82 -7.86
N LEU A 440 -7.24 2.49 -8.63
CA LEU A 440 -8.38 1.71 -8.18
C LEU A 440 -7.94 0.33 -7.69
N GLU A 441 -7.04 -0.36 -8.39
CA GLU A 441 -6.59 -1.69 -7.98
C GLU A 441 -5.96 -1.68 -6.58
N VAL A 442 -5.15 -0.68 -6.25
CA VAL A 442 -4.52 -0.55 -4.93
C VAL A 442 -5.58 -0.36 -3.84
N SER A 443 -6.47 0.61 -4.02
CA SER A 443 -7.50 0.94 -3.01
C SER A 443 -8.55 -0.16 -2.88
N ALA A 444 -9.07 -0.71 -3.98
CA ALA A 444 -10.07 -1.76 -3.96
C ALA A 444 -9.53 -3.09 -3.40
N SER A 445 -8.28 -3.45 -3.71
CA SER A 445 -7.62 -4.62 -3.12
C SER A 445 -7.48 -4.49 -1.60
N TRP A 446 -7.10 -3.30 -1.12
CA TRP A 446 -7.04 -3.03 0.32
C TRP A 446 -8.42 -3.11 0.99
N ILE A 447 -9.45 -2.53 0.38
CA ILE A 447 -10.84 -2.62 0.88
C ILE A 447 -11.29 -4.08 0.94
N GLY A 448 -11.06 -4.86 -0.12
CA GLY A 448 -11.40 -6.29 -0.17
C GLY A 448 -10.73 -7.11 0.93
N LYS A 449 -9.42 -6.91 1.15
CA LYS A 449 -8.67 -7.54 2.26
C LYS A 449 -9.20 -7.14 3.64
N THR A 450 -9.61 -5.88 3.79
CA THR A 450 -10.17 -5.36 5.04
C THR A 450 -11.53 -5.99 5.34
N ILE A 451 -12.43 -6.05 4.35
CA ILE A 451 -13.73 -6.71 4.49
C ILE A 451 -13.54 -8.21 4.77
N GLU A 452 -12.65 -8.89 4.04
CA GLU A 452 -12.33 -10.30 4.27
C GLU A 452 -11.83 -10.55 5.71
N HIS A 453 -10.99 -9.67 6.24
CA HIS A 453 -10.54 -9.73 7.62
C HIS A 453 -11.70 -9.59 8.60
N MET A 454 -12.61 -8.65 8.37
CA MET A 454 -13.79 -8.44 9.22
C MET A 454 -14.70 -9.67 9.23
N GLU A 455 -14.96 -10.27 8.07
CA GLU A 455 -15.79 -11.47 7.94
C GLU A 455 -15.14 -12.68 8.64
N LYS A 456 -13.84 -12.94 8.39
CA LYS A 456 -13.14 -14.07 9.00
C LYS A 456 -13.06 -14.01 10.52
N ASN A 457 -13.00 -12.79 11.08
CA ASN A 457 -12.82 -12.59 12.52
C ASN A 457 -14.13 -12.27 13.26
N GLY A 458 -15.28 -12.24 12.56
CA GLY A 458 -16.55 -11.88 13.17
C GLY A 458 -16.49 -10.50 13.82
N LEU A 459 -15.88 -9.53 13.12
CA LEU A 459 -15.92 -8.13 13.51
C LEU A 459 -17.20 -7.55 12.94
N ALA A 460 -17.88 -6.66 13.66
CA ALA A 460 -19.11 -6.01 13.26
C ALA A 460 -18.88 -4.64 12.62
N LYS A 461 -17.90 -3.89 13.11
CA LYS A 461 -17.70 -2.48 12.76
C LYS A 461 -16.24 -2.14 12.56
N ILE A 462 -15.91 -1.33 11.56
CA ILE A 462 -14.63 -0.64 11.42
C ILE A 462 -14.85 0.88 11.36
N ASP A 463 -14.00 1.65 12.04
CA ASP A 463 -13.87 3.10 11.85
C ASP A 463 -12.39 3.51 11.95
N VAL A 464 -11.99 4.59 11.27
CA VAL A 464 -10.63 5.13 11.34
C VAL A 464 -10.50 6.14 12.48
N SER A 465 -9.36 6.18 13.14
CA SER A 465 -9.07 7.21 14.15
C SER A 465 -9.02 8.61 13.54
N ASN A 466 -9.48 9.61 14.30
CA ASN A 466 -9.39 11.00 13.87
C ASN A 466 -7.94 11.46 13.65
N GLU A 467 -7.00 10.94 14.45
CA GLU A 467 -5.58 11.25 14.35
C GLU A 467 -4.98 10.77 13.04
N ALA A 468 -5.25 9.52 12.62
CA ALA A 468 -4.75 8.99 11.36
C ALA A 468 -5.33 9.73 10.15
N MET A 469 -6.64 10.02 10.17
CA MET A 469 -7.30 10.82 9.14
C MET A 469 -6.70 12.23 9.04
N ASN A 470 -6.46 12.90 10.17
CA ASN A 470 -5.85 14.22 10.21
C ASN A 470 -4.39 14.20 9.73
N THR A 471 -3.63 13.18 10.13
CA THR A 471 -2.22 13.01 9.71
C THR A 471 -2.12 12.84 8.21
N TRP A 472 -2.95 11.97 7.61
CA TRP A 472 -3.03 11.83 6.16
C TRP A 472 -3.42 13.14 5.48
N THR A 473 -4.48 13.80 5.95
CA THR A 473 -5.00 15.01 5.29
C THR A 473 -3.98 16.15 5.32
N THR A 474 -3.32 16.37 6.47
CA THR A 474 -2.25 17.35 6.60
C THR A 474 -1.08 17.05 5.66
N HIS A 475 -0.70 15.76 5.52
CA HIS A 475 0.32 15.35 4.55
C HIS A 475 -0.06 15.69 3.10
N VAL A 476 -1.31 15.45 2.70
CA VAL A 476 -1.81 15.84 1.36
C VAL A 476 -1.72 17.35 1.15
N GLU A 477 -2.14 18.13 2.15
CA GLU A 477 -2.12 19.60 2.12
C GLU A 477 -0.70 20.17 2.03
N GLU A 478 0.22 19.70 2.88
CA GLU A 478 1.61 20.14 2.91
C GLU A 478 2.35 19.79 1.61
N LEU A 479 2.14 18.58 1.08
CA LEU A 479 2.74 18.14 -0.17
C LEU A 479 2.31 19.04 -1.35
N TRP A 480 1.02 19.38 -1.44
CA TRP A 480 0.54 20.28 -2.48
C TRP A 480 1.01 21.73 -2.27
N ALA A 481 0.95 22.24 -1.03
CA ALA A 481 1.39 23.58 -0.69
C ALA A 481 2.88 23.80 -1.01
N GLY A 482 3.71 22.75 -0.90
CA GLY A 482 5.13 22.77 -1.29
C GLY A 482 5.38 22.84 -2.80
N SER A 483 4.38 22.56 -3.64
CA SER A 483 4.51 22.65 -5.10
C SER A 483 4.45 24.10 -5.59
N PHE A 484 5.33 24.46 -6.54
CA PHE A 484 5.24 25.75 -7.22
C PHE A 484 3.98 25.89 -8.09
N LEU A 485 3.29 24.77 -8.42
CA LEU A 485 2.07 24.78 -9.22
C LEU A 485 0.82 25.15 -8.41
N SER A 486 0.88 25.07 -7.07
CA SER A 486 -0.27 25.20 -6.17
C SER A 486 -1.07 26.48 -6.40
N LYS A 487 -0.42 27.64 -6.22
CA LYS A 487 -1.01 28.96 -6.41
C LYS A 487 -1.55 29.16 -7.84
N HIS A 488 -0.81 28.70 -8.85
CA HIS A 488 -1.21 28.86 -10.24
C HIS A 488 -2.45 28.02 -10.58
N ALA A 489 -2.58 26.82 -10.01
CA ALA A 489 -3.77 26.00 -10.21
C ALA A 489 -5.02 26.63 -9.60
N GLU A 490 -4.89 27.25 -8.42
CA GLU A 490 -5.98 27.99 -7.79
C GLU A 490 -6.42 29.18 -8.64
N GLU A 491 -5.46 30.03 -9.03
CA GLU A 491 -5.69 31.24 -9.86
C GLU A 491 -6.31 30.91 -11.23
N LYS A 492 -6.02 29.73 -11.80
CA LYS A 492 -6.54 29.30 -13.10
C LYS A 492 -7.81 28.46 -13.02
N GLY A 493 -8.42 28.35 -11.83
CA GLY A 493 -9.71 27.68 -11.68
C GLY A 493 -9.61 26.18 -11.98
N SER A 494 -8.53 25.51 -11.53
CA SER A 494 -8.35 24.07 -11.75
C SER A 494 -9.31 23.25 -10.92
N TRP A 495 -9.93 22.26 -11.56
CA TRP A 495 -10.97 21.44 -10.95
C TRP A 495 -10.44 20.47 -9.88
N PHE A 496 -9.17 20.06 -9.99
CA PHE A 496 -8.53 19.17 -9.00
C PHE A 496 -8.19 19.89 -7.67
N VAL A 497 -8.34 21.22 -7.61
CA VAL A 497 -8.33 22.02 -6.36
C VAL A 497 -9.70 22.67 -6.07
N GLY A 498 -10.75 22.29 -6.82
CA GLY A 498 -12.12 22.76 -6.59
C GLY A 498 -12.45 24.21 -7.00
N THR A 499 -11.48 25.00 -7.45
CA THR A 499 -11.66 26.44 -7.75
C THR A 499 -12.40 26.72 -9.06
N ASN A 500 -12.81 25.68 -9.81
CA ASN A 500 -13.64 25.82 -11.01
C ASN A 500 -15.13 26.08 -10.70
N ILE A 501 -15.56 25.86 -9.47
CA ILE A 501 -16.93 26.08 -8.99
C ILE A 501 -16.99 27.39 -8.17
N PRO A 502 -17.72 28.41 -8.63
CA PRO A 502 -17.87 29.65 -7.87
C PRO A 502 -18.41 29.41 -6.46
N GLY A 503 -17.75 29.98 -5.45
CA GLY A 503 -18.16 29.85 -4.04
C GLY A 503 -17.77 28.54 -3.35
N LYS A 504 -17.20 27.56 -4.06
CA LYS A 504 -16.64 26.35 -3.45
C LYS A 504 -15.27 26.67 -2.83
N PRO A 505 -14.99 26.24 -1.57
CA PRO A 505 -13.65 26.38 -0.99
C PRO A 505 -12.58 25.65 -1.82
N SER A 506 -11.38 26.21 -1.89
CA SER A 506 -10.21 25.51 -2.45
C SER A 506 -9.90 24.32 -1.55
N ASN A 507 -10.00 23.11 -2.10
CA ASN A 507 -9.75 21.85 -1.40
C ASN A 507 -9.00 20.94 -2.37
N ILE A 508 -7.99 20.22 -1.88
CA ILE A 508 -7.16 19.36 -2.71
C ILE A 508 -7.92 18.05 -2.96
N MET A 509 -8.42 17.86 -4.19
CA MET A 509 -9.26 16.69 -4.50
C MET A 509 -8.45 15.43 -4.77
N PHE A 510 -7.15 15.56 -5.06
CA PHE A 510 -6.26 14.48 -5.47
C PHE A 510 -4.98 14.47 -4.66
N TYR A 511 -4.45 13.28 -4.42
CA TYR A 511 -3.12 13.12 -3.87
C TYR A 511 -2.05 13.23 -4.96
N PHE A 512 -1.28 14.31 -4.93
CA PHE A 512 -0.18 14.58 -5.87
C PHE A 512 1.12 13.85 -5.53
N GLY A 513 1.17 13.13 -4.41
CA GLY A 513 2.29 12.24 -4.10
C GLY A 513 2.28 10.94 -4.93
N GLY A 514 1.21 10.66 -5.66
CA GLY A 514 1.13 9.53 -6.59
C GLY A 514 0.91 8.17 -5.93
N ILE A 515 0.69 7.14 -6.75
CA ILE A 515 0.31 5.79 -6.29
C ILE A 515 1.41 5.17 -5.42
N VAL A 516 2.68 5.31 -5.84
CA VAL A 516 3.87 4.79 -5.14
C VAL A 516 3.96 5.26 -3.69
N ASN A 517 3.48 6.47 -3.40
CA ASN A 517 3.51 7.03 -2.05
C ASN A 517 2.15 6.92 -1.32
N LEU A 518 1.09 6.43 -1.97
CA LEU A 518 -0.20 6.15 -1.33
C LEU A 518 -0.26 4.70 -0.86
N GLU A 519 0.19 3.76 -1.69
CA GLU A 519 0.19 2.32 -1.37
C GLU A 519 0.84 2.01 0.00
N PRO A 520 1.98 2.61 0.38
CA PRO A 520 2.57 2.39 1.70
C PRO A 520 1.67 2.78 2.88
N TRP A 521 0.78 3.77 2.74
CA TRP A 521 -0.16 4.13 3.81
C TRP A 521 -1.19 3.02 4.04
N LEU A 522 -1.68 2.42 2.97
CA LEU A 522 -2.66 1.33 3.03
C LEU A 522 -1.99 0.02 3.44
N VAL A 523 -0.83 -0.31 2.86
CA VAL A 523 -0.06 -1.51 3.19
C VAL A 523 0.43 -1.48 4.63
N LYS A 524 0.81 -0.31 5.15
CA LYS A 524 1.14 -0.15 6.58
C LYS A 524 0.02 -0.68 7.45
N GLU A 525 -1.22 -0.33 7.16
CA GLU A 525 -2.37 -0.80 7.94
C GLU A 525 -2.56 -2.31 7.80
N LEU A 526 -2.37 -2.93 6.62
CA LEU A 526 -2.40 -4.39 6.53
C LEU A 526 -1.30 -5.03 7.40
N ASN A 527 -0.11 -4.41 7.42
CA ASN A 527 1.07 -4.90 8.14
C ASN A 527 0.97 -4.68 9.66
N THR A 528 0.23 -3.67 10.12
CA THR A 528 0.05 -3.33 11.54
C THR A 528 -1.32 -3.74 12.07
N GLN A 529 -2.02 -4.65 11.38
CA GLN A 529 -3.38 -5.09 11.71
C GLN A 529 -4.35 -3.93 11.92
N TRP A 530 -4.34 -3.01 10.96
CA TRP A 530 -5.14 -1.80 10.90
C TRP A 530 -5.02 -0.98 12.18
N SER A 531 -3.79 -0.75 12.65
CA SER A 531 -3.48 -0.03 13.90
C SER A 531 -4.14 1.34 14.01
N SER A 532 -4.44 1.99 12.88
CA SER A 532 -5.10 3.29 12.83
C SER A 532 -6.62 3.18 12.94
N MET A 533 -7.18 1.97 12.92
CA MET A 533 -8.61 1.67 12.88
C MET A 533 -9.05 1.04 14.19
N SER A 534 -10.34 1.21 14.49
CA SER A 534 -11.01 0.57 15.60
C SER A 534 -11.99 -0.47 15.08
N PHE A 535 -11.94 -1.69 15.64
CA PHE A 535 -12.92 -2.73 15.36
C PHE A 535 -13.79 -3.02 16.56
N THR A 536 -15.07 -3.32 16.32
CA THR A 536 -15.99 -3.84 17.34
C THR A 536 -16.38 -5.27 16.96
N PRO A 537 -16.33 -6.27 17.87
CA PRO A 537 -16.77 -7.64 17.58
C PRO A 537 -18.28 -7.75 17.29
N LEU A 538 -18.67 -8.78 16.56
CA LEU A 538 -20.07 -9.18 16.38
C LEU A 538 -20.58 -9.88 17.65
N ASP A 539 -21.68 -9.40 18.23
CA ASP A 539 -22.29 -10.02 19.42
C ASP A 539 -22.71 -11.46 19.10
N LYS A 540 -21.97 -12.43 19.64
CA LYS A 540 -22.28 -13.87 19.47
C LYS A 540 -23.39 -14.30 20.44
N THR A 541 -24.65 -14.22 20.02
CA THR A 541 -25.71 -15.04 20.65
C THR A 541 -25.78 -16.44 20.01
N THR A 542 -25.26 -17.41 20.78
CA THR A 542 -25.60 -18.85 20.85
C THR A 542 -25.63 -19.70 19.57
N ASN A 543 -24.65 -20.62 19.47
CA ASN A 543 -24.96 -22.07 19.51
C ASN A 543 -23.73 -22.88 19.93
N ALA A 544 -23.98 -23.86 20.81
CA ALA A 544 -22.99 -24.59 21.57
C ALA A 544 -22.27 -25.69 20.76
N SER A 545 -20.97 -25.84 21.00
CA SER A 545 -20.31 -27.15 21.06
C SER A 545 -19.16 -27.09 22.06
N ASN A 546 -19.18 -28.01 23.01
CA ASN A 546 -18.31 -28.10 24.18
C ASN A 546 -16.81 -28.02 23.84
N GLY A 547 -16.10 -27.14 24.53
CA GLY A 547 -14.64 -27.09 24.59
C GLY A 547 -14.20 -26.46 25.91
N VAL A 548 -13.57 -27.29 26.73
CA VAL A 548 -12.99 -27.09 28.08
C VAL A 548 -12.59 -25.64 28.43
N SER A 549 -12.99 -25.21 29.64
CA SER A 549 -12.52 -24.00 30.31
C SER A 549 -11.00 -24.01 30.51
N ASN A 550 -10.28 -23.03 29.95
CA ASN A 550 -8.90 -22.75 30.35
C ASN A 550 -8.86 -21.63 31.41
N GLN A 551 -8.07 -21.90 32.44
CA GLN A 551 -7.92 -21.15 33.68
C GLN A 551 -7.30 -19.76 33.44
N ASN A 552 -7.54 -18.84 34.39
CA ASN A 552 -6.86 -17.55 34.49
C ASN A 552 -5.31 -17.71 34.47
N SER A 553 -4.67 -17.64 33.30
CA SER A 553 -3.21 -17.59 33.23
C SER A 553 -2.74 -16.16 33.50
N THR A 554 -1.90 -16.00 34.51
CA THR A 554 -1.22 -14.73 34.79
C THR A 554 0.27 -14.98 34.91
N VAL A 555 1.09 -14.14 34.28
CA VAL A 555 2.55 -14.18 34.39
C VAL A 555 3.01 -12.83 34.94
N GLY A 556 3.86 -12.81 35.96
CA GLY A 556 4.28 -11.55 36.61
C GLY A 556 3.12 -10.72 37.18
N GLY A 557 1.96 -11.33 37.43
CA GLY A 557 0.73 -10.67 37.89
C GLY A 557 -0.06 -9.94 36.80
N VAL A 558 0.23 -10.16 35.52
CA VAL A 558 -0.56 -9.67 34.38
C VAL A 558 -1.24 -10.82 33.65
N HIS A 559 -2.46 -10.62 33.16
CA HIS A 559 -3.17 -11.65 32.39
C HIS A 559 -2.60 -11.74 30.97
N VAL A 560 -2.09 -12.92 30.61
CA VAL A 560 -1.53 -13.24 29.30
C VAL A 560 -1.65 -14.75 29.07
N THR A 561 -1.97 -15.15 27.84
CA THR A 561 -2.03 -16.57 27.42
C THR A 561 -1.13 -16.77 26.20
N PRO A 562 -0.67 -18.01 25.90
CA PRO A 562 0.02 -18.31 24.65
C PRO A 562 -0.78 -17.86 23.43
N GLU A 563 -2.09 -18.09 23.42
CA GLU A 563 -2.97 -17.72 22.32
C GLU A 563 -3.02 -16.20 22.11
N MET A 564 -2.95 -15.40 23.19
CA MET A 564 -2.88 -13.94 23.07
C MET A 564 -1.61 -13.46 22.36
N LEU A 565 -0.49 -14.17 22.52
CA LEU A 565 0.78 -13.82 21.87
C LEU A 565 0.88 -14.44 20.47
N GLU A 566 0.57 -15.73 20.33
CA GLU A 566 0.68 -16.48 19.07
C GLU A 566 -0.37 -16.09 18.02
N SER A 567 -1.51 -15.52 18.43
CA SER A 567 -2.52 -15.05 17.48
C SER A 567 -2.15 -13.75 16.77
N VAL A 568 -1.16 -13.00 17.29
CA VAL A 568 -0.71 -11.73 16.70
C VAL A 568 0.02 -12.01 15.38
N GLN A 569 -0.63 -11.67 14.28
CA GLN A 569 -0.06 -11.75 12.94
C GLN A 569 0.95 -10.62 12.72
N ILE A 570 2.18 -10.99 12.36
CA ILE A 570 3.22 -10.06 11.93
C ILE A 570 3.58 -10.32 10.47
N PRO A 571 3.93 -9.29 9.69
CA PRO A 571 4.34 -9.46 8.29
C PRO A 571 5.65 -10.23 8.21
N LEU A 572 5.66 -11.27 7.38
CA LEU A 572 6.83 -12.11 7.11
C LEU A 572 7.18 -12.06 5.61
N GLN A 573 8.45 -12.28 5.28
CA GLN A 573 8.92 -12.45 3.91
C GLN A 573 8.26 -13.66 3.22
N ALA A 574 7.81 -14.66 3.98
CA ALA A 574 6.98 -15.76 3.48
C ALA A 574 5.68 -15.25 2.83
N ASP A 575 5.09 -14.17 3.38
CA ASP A 575 3.86 -13.58 2.85
C ASP A 575 4.09 -12.90 1.50
N GLU A 576 5.27 -12.28 1.29
CA GLU A 576 5.67 -11.64 0.04
C GLU A 576 5.74 -12.62 -1.15
N ILE A 577 6.02 -13.89 -0.87
CA ILE A 577 6.12 -14.97 -1.86
C ILE A 577 4.89 -15.89 -1.87
N GLY A 578 3.82 -15.53 -1.14
CA GLY A 578 2.56 -16.29 -1.10
C GLY A 578 2.68 -17.66 -0.42
N MET A 579 3.56 -17.80 0.56
CA MET A 579 3.80 -19.04 1.31
C MET A 579 3.49 -18.89 2.80
N THR A 580 3.07 -19.96 3.45
CA THR A 580 3.03 -19.97 4.92
C THR A 580 4.45 -19.98 5.48
N ALA A 581 4.66 -19.38 6.65
CA ALA A 581 5.96 -19.39 7.33
C ALA A 581 6.50 -20.82 7.55
N ALA A 582 5.63 -21.75 7.91
CA ALA A 582 5.97 -23.17 8.03
C ALA A 582 6.43 -23.77 6.70
N ALA A 583 5.74 -23.48 5.59
CA ALA A 583 6.14 -23.97 4.27
C ALA A 583 7.47 -23.36 3.81
N LYS A 584 7.68 -22.05 4.04
CA LYS A 584 8.97 -21.40 3.75
C LYS A 584 10.09 -22.02 4.58
N SER A 585 9.89 -22.20 5.90
CA SER A 585 10.87 -22.83 6.79
C SER A 585 11.24 -24.25 6.34
N ASN A 586 10.24 -25.03 5.90
CA ASN A 586 10.48 -26.36 5.33
C ASN A 586 11.36 -26.30 4.06
N LEU A 587 11.10 -25.36 3.14
CA LEU A 587 11.94 -25.18 1.95
C LEU A 587 13.36 -24.69 2.28
N VAL A 588 13.50 -23.77 3.25
CA VAL A 588 14.79 -23.27 3.76
C VAL A 588 15.62 -24.44 4.31
N ASN A 589 15.00 -25.30 5.12
CA ASN A 589 15.66 -26.47 5.69
C ASN A 589 16.00 -27.54 4.64
N ALA A 590 15.10 -27.80 3.68
CA ALA A 590 15.34 -28.72 2.58
C ALA A 590 16.51 -28.25 1.68
N ALA A 591 16.52 -26.97 1.29
CA ALA A 591 17.61 -26.39 0.50
C ALA A 591 18.95 -26.44 1.25
N THR A 592 18.93 -26.16 2.56
CA THR A 592 20.13 -26.25 3.40
C THR A 592 20.64 -27.68 3.53
N ALA A 593 19.74 -28.66 3.67
CA ALA A 593 20.09 -30.07 3.80
C ALA A 593 20.89 -30.59 2.59
N VAL A 594 20.57 -30.13 1.37
CA VAL A 594 21.31 -30.49 0.15
C VAL A 594 22.77 -30.04 0.22
N TYR A 595 23.04 -28.83 0.71
CA TYR A 595 24.41 -28.35 0.88
C TYR A 595 25.16 -29.11 1.97
N ILE A 596 24.51 -29.44 3.09
CA ILE A 596 25.10 -30.25 4.16
C ILE A 596 25.45 -31.66 3.64
N ASP A 597 24.52 -32.34 2.97
CA ASP A 597 24.74 -33.66 2.39
C ASP A 597 25.88 -33.65 1.36
N THR A 598 25.89 -32.65 0.48
CA THR A 598 26.96 -32.45 -0.51
C THR A 598 28.32 -32.27 0.16
N ALA A 599 28.39 -31.46 1.22
CA ALA A 599 29.64 -31.21 1.95
C ALA A 599 30.13 -32.46 2.70
N VAL A 600 29.22 -33.22 3.33
CA VAL A 600 29.55 -34.48 4.02
C VAL A 600 30.07 -35.51 3.02
N LYS A 601 29.39 -35.67 1.87
CA LYS A 601 29.85 -36.55 0.78
C LYS A 601 31.20 -36.12 0.22
N ASP A 602 31.44 -34.81 0.06
CA ASP A 602 32.72 -34.29 -0.44
C ASP A 602 33.87 -34.54 0.54
N MET A 603 33.67 -34.25 1.83
CA MET A 603 34.62 -34.54 2.90
C MET A 603 34.97 -36.04 2.96
N ARG A 604 33.96 -36.92 2.95
CA ARG A 604 34.13 -38.40 2.93
C ARG A 604 34.90 -38.85 1.68
N ARG A 605 34.50 -38.39 0.49
CA ARG A 605 35.13 -38.75 -0.80
C ARG A 605 36.60 -38.31 -0.87
N ARG A 606 36.93 -37.13 -0.35
CA ARG A 606 38.28 -36.55 -0.42
C ARG A 606 39.18 -36.95 0.76
N GLY A 607 38.65 -37.69 1.73
CA GLY A 607 39.39 -38.06 2.95
C GLY A 607 39.82 -36.84 3.76
N LEU A 608 39.01 -35.78 3.78
CA LEU A 608 39.29 -34.57 4.55
C LEU A 608 38.76 -34.70 5.98
N SER A 609 39.44 -34.05 6.92
CA SER A 609 39.03 -33.98 8.33
C SER A 609 38.81 -32.53 8.76
N PRO A 610 37.86 -32.27 9.69
CA PRO A 610 37.72 -30.95 10.27
C PRO A 610 38.98 -30.55 11.03
N LYS A 611 39.24 -29.24 11.12
CA LYS A 611 40.28 -28.73 12.01
C LYS A 611 39.94 -29.11 13.46
N GLN A 612 40.98 -29.47 14.23
CA GLN A 612 40.86 -30.04 15.57
C GLN A 612 40.56 -28.96 16.64
N ASP A 613 39.40 -28.34 16.51
CA ASP A 613 38.80 -27.40 17.46
C ASP A 613 37.27 -27.63 17.52
N TYR A 614 36.46 -26.63 17.87
CA TYR A 614 35.00 -26.76 17.96
C TYR A 614 34.34 -27.37 16.72
N ARG A 615 34.98 -27.27 15.55
CA ARG A 615 34.49 -27.85 14.29
C ARG A 615 34.41 -29.36 14.28
N VAL A 616 35.08 -30.07 15.19
CA VAL A 616 34.90 -31.53 15.33
C VAL A 616 33.48 -31.87 15.80
N HIS A 617 32.87 -31.02 16.63
CA HIS A 617 31.50 -31.18 17.07
C HIS A 617 30.52 -30.83 15.96
N TRP A 618 30.75 -29.71 15.27
CA TRP A 618 29.93 -29.31 14.12
C TRP A 618 29.95 -30.36 13.00
N TRP A 619 31.13 -30.93 12.71
CA TRP A 619 31.27 -32.04 11.76
C TRP A 619 30.45 -33.26 12.19
N LYS A 620 30.55 -33.68 13.46
CA LYS A 620 29.79 -34.80 13.99
C LYS A 620 28.28 -34.58 13.79
N VAL A 621 27.76 -33.40 14.16
CA VAL A 621 26.34 -33.06 13.99
C VAL A 621 25.89 -33.15 12.53
N MET A 622 26.71 -32.70 11.58
CA MET A 622 26.38 -32.84 10.15
C MET A 622 26.41 -34.29 9.68
N GLN A 623 27.33 -35.12 10.18
CA GLN A 623 27.34 -36.56 9.87
C GLN A 623 26.08 -37.24 10.40
N ASP A 624 25.78 -37.01 11.69
CA ASP A 624 24.62 -37.60 12.36
C ASP A 624 23.31 -37.18 11.67
N PHE A 625 23.20 -35.90 11.26
CA PHE A 625 22.06 -35.42 10.47
C PHE A 625 21.94 -36.14 9.12
N VAL A 626 23.01 -36.19 8.33
CA VAL A 626 22.98 -36.84 7.00
C VAL A 626 22.67 -38.33 7.11
N ASP A 627 23.16 -39.00 8.15
CA ASP A 627 22.94 -40.44 8.34
C ASP A 627 21.56 -40.75 8.99
N SER A 628 20.80 -39.73 9.42
CA SER A 628 19.47 -39.88 10.02
C SER A 628 18.33 -40.00 8.99
N GLU A 629 17.21 -40.61 9.38
CA GLU A 629 15.99 -40.66 8.55
C GLU A 629 15.46 -39.26 8.20
N GLU A 630 15.57 -38.31 9.13
CA GLU A 630 15.14 -36.92 8.93
C GLU A 630 15.99 -36.21 7.88
N GLY A 631 17.33 -36.36 7.94
CA GLY A 631 18.23 -35.78 6.94
C GLY A 631 18.01 -36.37 5.55
N GLN A 632 17.81 -37.69 5.45
CA GLN A 632 17.50 -38.33 4.18
C GLN A 632 16.15 -37.85 3.60
N LYS A 633 15.15 -37.62 4.46
CA LYS A 633 13.87 -37.06 4.05
C LYS A 633 14.02 -35.64 3.48
N PHE A 634 14.71 -34.74 4.17
CA PHE A 634 14.92 -33.37 3.68
C PHE A 634 15.66 -33.32 2.35
N VAL A 635 16.67 -34.17 2.16
CA VAL A 635 17.43 -34.25 0.90
C VAL A 635 16.55 -34.78 -0.24
N HIS A 636 15.67 -35.75 0.01
CA HIS A 636 14.76 -36.29 -0.99
C HIS A 636 13.66 -35.29 -1.41
N GLU A 637 13.20 -34.46 -0.47
CA GLU A 637 12.16 -33.45 -0.72
C GLU A 637 12.70 -32.18 -1.41
N ALA A 638 14.02 -32.01 -1.46
CA ALA A 638 14.68 -30.85 -2.06
C ALA A 638 14.89 -31.00 -3.60
N PRO A 639 15.13 -29.89 -4.33
CA PRO A 639 15.42 -29.94 -5.76
C PRO A 639 16.67 -30.77 -6.09
N SER A 640 16.62 -31.48 -7.22
CA SER A 640 17.64 -32.47 -7.59
C SER A 640 18.84 -31.90 -8.36
N THR A 641 18.71 -30.69 -8.91
CA THR A 641 19.76 -30.03 -9.70
C THR A 641 20.26 -28.74 -9.05
N LYS A 642 21.48 -28.34 -9.41
CA LYS A 642 22.10 -27.12 -8.89
C LYS A 642 21.33 -25.87 -9.34
N GLU A 643 20.89 -25.83 -10.59
CA GLU A 643 20.13 -24.72 -11.16
C GLU A 643 18.77 -24.56 -10.45
N GLU A 644 18.09 -25.67 -10.11
CA GLU A 644 16.84 -25.60 -9.35
C GLU A 644 17.06 -25.12 -7.91
N LEU A 645 18.17 -25.51 -7.27
CA LEU A 645 18.53 -25.07 -5.93
C LEU A 645 18.87 -23.57 -5.88
N GLU A 646 19.56 -23.04 -6.89
CA GLU A 646 19.81 -21.60 -7.05
C GLU A 646 18.51 -20.83 -7.31
N ARG A 647 17.61 -21.38 -8.14
CA ARG A 647 16.29 -20.80 -8.38
C ARG A 647 15.42 -20.82 -7.13
N LEU A 648 15.50 -21.86 -6.31
CA LEU A 648 14.78 -21.94 -5.03
C LEU A 648 15.33 -20.91 -4.05
N THR A 649 16.64 -20.91 -3.80
CA THR A 649 17.27 -20.01 -2.82
C THR A 649 17.07 -18.53 -3.17
N SER A 650 17.07 -18.15 -4.46
CA SER A 650 16.77 -16.76 -4.86
C SER A 650 15.36 -16.28 -4.51
N LYS A 651 14.42 -17.19 -4.21
CA LYS A 651 13.05 -16.87 -3.79
C LYS A 651 12.85 -16.88 -2.27
N LEU A 652 13.80 -17.37 -1.50
CA LEU A 652 13.65 -17.57 -0.04
C LEU A 652 14.09 -16.37 0.80
N GLY A 653 14.19 -15.18 0.20
CA GLY A 653 14.51 -13.95 0.93
C GLY A 653 15.90 -13.99 1.59
N ILE A 654 15.98 -13.55 2.84
CA ILE A 654 17.24 -13.45 3.59
C ILE A 654 17.84 -14.84 3.84
N GLU A 655 17.02 -15.82 4.18
CA GLU A 655 17.45 -17.20 4.40
C GLU A 655 18.05 -17.79 3.12
N GLY A 656 17.44 -17.48 1.97
CA GLY A 656 17.97 -17.85 0.65
C GLY A 656 19.36 -17.28 0.37
N GLU A 657 19.58 -16.01 0.71
CA GLU A 657 20.89 -15.34 0.57
C GLU A 657 21.96 -15.99 1.46
N VAL A 658 21.60 -16.36 2.70
CA VAL A 658 22.48 -17.10 3.60
C VAL A 658 22.86 -18.45 3.00
N ILE A 659 21.89 -19.22 2.53
CA ILE A 659 22.13 -20.56 1.96
C ILE A 659 23.07 -20.45 0.76
N ALA A 660 22.79 -19.53 -0.17
CA ALA A 660 23.60 -19.32 -1.36
C ALA A 660 25.04 -18.89 -1.04
N ARG A 661 25.23 -18.14 0.05
CA ARG A 661 26.54 -17.62 0.47
C ARG A 661 27.35 -18.61 1.29
N MET A 662 26.73 -19.26 2.28
CA MET A 662 27.41 -20.11 3.24
C MET A 662 27.42 -21.59 2.83
N GLY A 663 26.36 -22.07 2.15
CA GLY A 663 26.21 -23.47 1.75
C GLY A 663 27.39 -24.01 0.93
N PRO A 664 27.84 -23.32 -0.12
CA PRO A 664 28.99 -23.76 -0.91
C PRO A 664 30.33 -23.79 -0.14
N GLU A 665 30.43 -23.06 0.99
CA GLU A 665 31.68 -22.86 1.73
C GLU A 665 31.86 -23.80 2.93
N ILE A 666 30.88 -24.68 3.22
CA ILE A 666 30.89 -25.58 4.40
C ILE A 666 32.22 -26.34 4.54
N VAL A 667 32.72 -26.95 3.45
CA VAL A 667 33.99 -27.71 3.46
C VAL A 667 35.18 -26.80 3.78
N ASN A 668 35.18 -25.56 3.30
CA ASN A 668 36.23 -24.59 3.59
C ASN A 668 36.19 -24.11 5.04
N PHE A 669 34.98 -23.96 5.62
CA PHE A 669 34.80 -23.64 7.03
C PHE A 669 35.31 -24.77 7.92
N LEU A 670 34.91 -26.01 7.63
CA LEU A 670 35.34 -27.21 8.36
C LEU A 670 36.87 -27.39 8.36
N THR A 671 37.49 -27.21 7.20
CA THR A 671 38.95 -27.37 7.03
C THR A 671 39.75 -26.13 7.44
N GLY A 672 39.09 -25.01 7.71
CA GLY A 672 39.72 -23.75 8.13
C GLY A 672 40.41 -22.97 7.03
N LYS A 673 39.99 -23.20 5.77
CA LYS A 673 40.42 -22.41 4.61
C LYS A 673 39.66 -21.10 4.47
N SER A 674 38.49 -20.99 5.10
CA SER A 674 37.59 -19.84 5.04
C SER A 674 36.99 -19.58 6.43
N HIS A 675 36.60 -18.33 6.70
CA HIS A 675 36.09 -17.88 8.00
C HIS A 675 34.61 -17.52 7.92
N ALA A 676 33.72 -18.34 8.50
CA ALA A 676 32.27 -18.15 8.40
C ALA A 676 31.78 -16.79 8.92
N LEU A 677 32.37 -16.29 10.01
CA LEU A 677 32.02 -14.97 10.56
C LEU A 677 32.20 -13.86 9.52
N ALA A 678 33.24 -13.91 8.69
CA ALA A 678 33.46 -12.91 7.64
C ALA A 678 32.37 -12.94 6.55
N HIS A 679 31.84 -14.14 6.23
CA HIS A 679 30.78 -14.29 5.23
C HIS A 679 29.44 -13.78 5.73
N ILE A 680 29.07 -14.13 6.97
CA ILE A 680 27.77 -13.76 7.53
C ILE A 680 27.74 -12.28 7.99
N MET A 681 28.88 -11.68 8.32
CA MET A 681 28.93 -10.24 8.66
C MET A 681 28.90 -9.32 7.42
N ARG A 682 29.24 -9.84 6.22
CA ARG A 682 29.23 -9.05 4.99
C ARG A 682 27.80 -8.61 4.66
N ASP A 683 27.64 -7.36 4.22
CA ASP A 683 26.34 -6.77 3.86
C ASP A 683 25.30 -6.82 5.00
N ASN A 684 25.78 -6.82 6.25
CA ASN A 684 24.94 -6.91 7.46
C ASN A 684 24.04 -8.16 7.49
N LEU A 685 24.44 -9.26 6.83
CA LEU A 685 23.59 -10.42 6.62
C LEU A 685 23.18 -11.10 7.94
N LEU A 686 24.09 -11.24 8.91
CA LEU A 686 23.77 -11.76 10.25
C LEU A 686 22.64 -10.98 10.92
N PHE A 687 22.66 -9.66 10.79
CA PHE A 687 21.64 -8.79 11.39
C PHE A 687 20.29 -8.96 10.71
N ARG A 688 20.30 -9.08 9.39
CA ARG A 688 19.11 -9.34 8.59
C ARG A 688 18.48 -10.69 8.95
N VAL A 689 19.27 -11.71 9.29
CA VAL A 689 18.75 -13.02 9.77
C VAL A 689 17.97 -12.88 11.07
N TYR A 690 18.39 -12.03 12.01
CA TYR A 690 17.61 -11.82 13.25
C TYR A 690 16.28 -11.10 13.02
N LEU A 691 16.15 -10.39 11.89
CA LEU A 691 14.93 -9.71 11.46
C LEU A 691 14.15 -10.53 10.41
N SER A 692 14.64 -11.71 10.02
CA SER A 692 13.98 -12.58 9.07
C SER A 692 12.89 -13.41 9.73
N ASP A 693 12.17 -14.20 8.93
CA ASP A 693 10.94 -14.85 9.38
C ASP A 693 11.18 -15.80 10.55
N GLU A 694 12.33 -16.47 10.56
CA GLU A 694 12.73 -17.45 11.57
C GLU A 694 12.97 -16.79 12.94
N GLY A 695 13.32 -15.50 13.00
CA GLY A 695 13.60 -14.78 14.25
C GLY A 695 12.50 -13.83 14.74
N ARG A 696 11.67 -13.33 13.82
CA ARG A 696 10.83 -12.14 14.08
C ARG A 696 9.66 -12.39 15.05
N ARG A 697 9.02 -13.56 15.00
CA ARG A 697 7.82 -13.86 15.81
C ARG A 697 8.09 -13.86 17.31
N ALA A 698 9.14 -14.54 17.75
CA ALA A 698 9.50 -14.59 19.17
C ALA A 698 9.85 -13.19 19.72
N ASN A 699 10.56 -12.37 18.93
CA ASN A 699 10.85 -10.97 19.28
C ASN A 699 9.56 -10.16 19.45
N HIS A 700 8.60 -10.35 18.55
CA HIS A 700 7.33 -9.66 18.63
C HIS A 700 6.48 -10.09 19.84
N TYR A 701 6.44 -11.39 20.17
CA TYR A 701 5.75 -11.86 21.38
C TYR A 701 6.32 -11.23 22.65
N MET A 702 7.64 -11.01 22.70
CA MET A 702 8.28 -10.32 23.82
C MET A 702 7.87 -8.84 23.88
N ALA A 703 7.79 -8.17 22.73
CA ALA A 703 7.31 -6.80 22.64
C ALA A 703 5.86 -6.68 23.14
N GLU A 704 4.96 -7.57 22.71
CA GLU A 704 3.58 -7.60 23.16
C GLU A 704 3.47 -7.83 24.67
N TYR A 705 4.25 -8.76 25.23
CA TYR A 705 4.29 -8.93 26.68
C TYR A 705 4.82 -7.69 27.41
N ALA A 706 5.88 -7.05 26.90
CA ALA A 706 6.42 -5.81 27.48
C ALA A 706 5.38 -4.67 27.45
N LYS A 707 4.58 -4.59 26.37
CA LYS A 707 3.46 -3.65 26.24
C LYS A 707 2.36 -3.93 27.26
N ILE A 708 1.94 -5.19 27.41
CA ILE A 708 0.94 -5.60 28.41
C ILE A 708 1.43 -5.22 29.80
N LEU A 709 2.68 -5.55 30.14
CA LEU A 709 3.27 -5.28 31.45
C LEU A 709 3.38 -3.77 31.74
N SER A 710 3.88 -2.98 30.79
CA SER A 710 4.06 -1.53 30.95
C SER A 710 2.74 -0.76 30.98
N SER A 711 1.71 -1.24 30.26
CA SER A 711 0.37 -0.63 30.29
C SER A 711 -0.29 -0.70 31.67
N GLN A 712 -0.01 -1.77 32.43
CA GLN A 712 -0.52 -1.97 33.79
C GLN A 712 0.40 -1.38 34.86
N ARG A 713 1.69 -1.13 34.52
CA ARG A 713 2.72 -0.63 35.44
C ARG A 713 3.63 0.39 34.74
N ARG A 714 3.33 1.69 34.91
CA ARG A 714 4.09 2.77 34.25
C ARG A 714 5.53 2.98 34.77
N ASN A 715 5.91 2.38 35.90
CA ASN A 715 7.20 2.61 36.55
C ASN A 715 8.07 1.34 36.63
N ILE A 716 8.08 0.54 35.57
CA ILE A 716 8.90 -0.68 35.49
C ILE A 716 10.33 -0.36 35.03
N ARG A 717 11.30 -1.14 35.51
CA ARG A 717 12.69 -1.15 35.03
C ARG A 717 12.91 -2.41 34.18
N ILE A 718 13.36 -2.20 32.95
CA ILE A 718 13.63 -3.25 31.97
C ILE A 718 15.14 -3.37 31.78
N LEU A 719 15.65 -4.60 31.78
CA LEU A 719 17.03 -4.92 31.43
C LEU A 719 17.05 -5.91 30.26
N GLU A 720 17.73 -5.55 29.19
CA GLU A 720 17.97 -6.44 28.05
C GLU A 720 19.41 -6.93 28.09
N ILE A 721 19.59 -8.25 28.14
CA ILE A 721 20.88 -8.95 28.18
C ILE A 721 21.22 -9.37 26.75
N GLY A 722 22.39 -8.96 26.25
CA GLY A 722 22.84 -9.32 24.92
C GLY A 722 22.01 -8.68 23.81
N ALA A 723 21.65 -7.40 23.98
CA ALA A 723 20.81 -6.66 23.04
C ALA A 723 21.42 -6.56 21.64
N GLY A 724 22.74 -6.73 21.50
CA GLY A 724 23.42 -6.76 20.21
C GLY A 724 23.17 -5.47 19.42
N THR A 725 22.55 -5.59 18.25
CA THR A 725 22.17 -4.43 17.40
C THR A 725 20.78 -3.88 17.67
N GLY A 726 20.05 -4.48 18.60
CA GLY A 726 18.77 -4.01 19.10
C GLY A 726 17.57 -4.57 18.32
N GLY A 727 17.63 -5.81 17.83
CA GLY A 727 16.52 -6.41 17.07
C GLY A 727 15.27 -6.66 17.94
N THR A 728 15.44 -7.19 19.15
CA THR A 728 14.34 -7.27 20.13
C THR A 728 14.02 -5.88 20.68
N THR A 729 15.04 -5.08 20.97
CA THR A 729 14.87 -3.69 21.43
C THR A 729 14.00 -2.86 20.47
N SER A 730 14.21 -2.94 19.16
CA SER A 730 13.44 -2.18 18.17
C SER A 730 11.97 -2.57 18.20
N GLU A 731 11.65 -3.87 18.24
CA GLU A 731 10.27 -4.34 18.32
C GLU A 731 9.58 -3.87 19.61
N VAL A 732 10.28 -3.93 20.75
CA VAL A 732 9.75 -3.43 22.04
C VAL A 732 9.52 -1.92 21.99
N LEU A 733 10.48 -1.15 21.47
CA LEU A 733 10.40 0.31 21.39
C LEU A 733 9.35 0.79 20.39
N ASP A 734 9.24 0.14 19.23
CA ASP A 734 8.24 0.45 18.22
C ASP A 734 6.83 0.25 18.76
N LEU A 735 6.62 -0.82 19.53
CA LEU A 735 5.30 -1.16 20.05
C LEU A 735 4.94 -0.39 21.33
N CYS A 736 5.89 -0.17 22.22
CA CYS A 736 5.64 0.47 23.52
C CYS A 736 5.86 1.98 23.52
N SER A 737 6.61 2.52 22.54
CA SER A 737 7.02 3.92 22.46
C SER A 737 7.08 4.42 21.00
N PRO A 738 6.03 4.25 20.18
CA PRO A 738 6.06 4.59 18.76
C PRO A 738 6.45 6.03 18.44
N ASN A 739 6.33 6.99 19.37
CA ASN A 739 6.69 8.39 19.18
C ASN A 739 7.89 8.86 20.04
N GLY A 740 8.58 7.92 20.70
CA GLY A 740 9.69 8.23 21.62
C GLY A 740 9.25 8.63 23.03
N GLU A 741 8.00 8.34 23.40
CA GLU A 741 7.45 8.55 24.73
C GLU A 741 7.97 7.53 25.76
N SER A 742 8.17 7.96 27.00
CA SER A 742 8.56 7.04 28.06
C SER A 742 7.40 6.11 28.45
N PHE A 743 7.65 4.79 28.38
CA PHE A 743 6.73 3.72 28.80
C PHE A 743 7.24 2.93 30.01
N CYS A 744 8.51 3.13 30.36
CA CYS A 744 9.17 2.49 31.49
C CYS A 744 10.06 3.52 32.21
N ALA A 745 10.37 3.26 33.48
CA ALA A 745 11.25 4.10 34.29
C ALA A 745 12.70 4.08 33.76
N GLN A 746 13.13 2.93 33.24
CA GLN A 746 14.45 2.71 32.69
C GLN A 746 14.43 1.53 31.74
N TYR A 747 15.05 1.71 30.57
CA TYR A 747 15.40 0.62 29.67
C TYR A 747 16.92 0.48 29.60
N MET A 748 17.46 -0.56 30.23
CA MET A 748 18.90 -0.84 30.27
C MET A 748 19.28 -1.75 29.10
N TYR A 749 19.98 -1.18 28.12
CA TYR A 749 20.50 -1.85 26.95
C TYR A 749 21.90 -2.38 27.25
N THR A 750 22.08 -3.71 27.33
CA THR A 750 23.39 -4.29 27.66
C THR A 750 23.89 -5.29 26.65
N ASP A 751 25.22 -5.31 26.50
CA ASP A 751 25.93 -6.30 25.69
C ASP A 751 27.33 -6.54 26.27
N LEU A 752 27.92 -7.70 26.00
CA LEU A 752 29.30 -8.03 26.37
C LEU A 752 30.30 -7.17 25.57
N SER A 753 29.98 -6.87 24.31
CA SER A 753 30.83 -6.09 23.41
C SER A 753 30.36 -4.63 23.31
N PRO A 754 31.16 -3.66 23.76
CA PRO A 754 30.84 -2.23 23.60
C PRO A 754 30.68 -1.80 22.15
N GLY A 755 31.25 -2.56 21.19
CA GLY A 755 31.20 -2.24 19.76
C GLY A 755 29.77 -2.17 19.21
N PHE A 756 28.84 -2.89 19.84
CA PHE A 756 27.44 -2.88 19.44
C PHE A 756 26.67 -1.61 19.84
N PHE A 757 27.14 -0.85 20.83
CA PHE A 757 26.45 0.36 21.29
C PHE A 757 26.43 1.46 20.22
N ASN A 758 27.48 1.56 19.40
CA ASN A 758 27.51 2.53 18.30
C ASN A 758 26.45 2.19 17.24
N THR A 759 26.30 0.90 16.93
CA THR A 759 25.26 0.43 16.02
C THR A 759 23.88 0.69 16.61
N GLY A 760 23.63 0.29 17.87
CA GLY A 760 22.36 0.51 18.58
C GLY A 760 21.98 1.99 18.66
N LYS A 761 22.91 2.90 18.96
CA LYS A 761 22.66 4.36 18.94
C LYS A 761 22.31 4.89 17.56
N THR A 762 22.83 4.27 16.50
CA THR A 762 22.55 4.67 15.12
C THR A 762 21.18 4.15 14.68
N THR A 763 20.89 2.87 14.92
CA THR A 763 19.64 2.21 14.50
C THR A 763 18.45 2.66 15.34
N LEU A 764 18.65 2.89 16.64
CA LEU A 764 17.61 3.28 17.60
C LEU A 764 17.68 4.78 17.94
N LYS A 765 18.25 5.60 17.06
CA LYS A 765 18.47 7.04 17.30
C LYS A 765 17.20 7.78 17.77
N LYS A 766 16.04 7.38 17.26
CA LYS A 766 14.73 7.92 17.64
C LYS A 766 14.42 7.76 19.13
N TRP A 767 14.89 6.67 19.76
CA TRP A 767 14.64 6.32 21.15
C TRP A 767 15.87 6.42 22.04
N GLU A 768 16.98 6.97 21.54
CA GLU A 768 18.23 7.12 22.30
C GLU A 768 18.00 7.73 23.71
N PRO A 769 17.12 8.73 23.91
CA PRO A 769 16.85 9.28 25.24
C PRO A 769 16.22 8.28 26.25
N LEU A 770 15.63 7.19 25.78
CA LEU A 770 15.00 6.16 26.62
C LEU A 770 15.98 5.05 27.01
N LEU A 771 17.11 4.93 26.31
CA LEU A 771 18.04 3.82 26.44
C LEU A 771 19.26 4.19 27.30
N THR A 772 19.55 3.34 28.28
CA THR A 772 20.81 3.40 29.03
C THR A 772 21.73 2.28 28.57
N PHE A 773 22.85 2.62 27.92
CA PHE A 773 23.82 1.64 27.43
C PHE A 773 24.85 1.28 28.51
N LYS A 774 25.06 -0.02 28.77
CA LYS A 774 26.07 -0.49 29.73
C LYS A 774 26.60 -1.87 29.38
N VAL A 775 27.90 -2.10 29.57
CA VAL A 775 28.50 -3.43 29.38
C VAL A 775 28.03 -4.37 30.50
N LEU A 776 27.61 -5.58 30.13
CA LEU A 776 27.28 -6.65 31.06
C LEU A 776 27.82 -7.98 30.54
N ASN A 777 28.71 -8.61 31.31
CA ASN A 777 29.00 -10.02 31.17
C ASN A 777 28.11 -10.81 32.14
N ILE A 778 27.03 -11.41 31.64
CA ILE A 778 26.09 -12.15 32.51
C ILE A 778 26.71 -13.44 33.09
N GLU A 779 27.83 -13.90 32.54
CA GLU A 779 28.59 -15.04 33.08
C GLU A 779 29.28 -14.72 34.41
N ASP A 780 29.56 -13.45 34.66
CA ASP A 780 30.16 -12.93 35.88
C ASP A 780 29.10 -12.35 36.82
N ASP A 781 29.44 -12.19 38.09
CA ASP A 781 28.52 -11.64 39.09
C ASP A 781 28.09 -10.21 38.71
N PRO A 782 26.78 -9.93 38.48
CA PRO A 782 26.34 -8.62 38.01
C PRO A 782 26.55 -7.49 39.03
N ALA A 783 26.50 -7.79 40.33
CA ALA A 783 26.74 -6.80 41.38
C ALA A 783 28.17 -6.26 41.32
N SER A 784 29.16 -7.13 41.08
CA SER A 784 30.55 -6.72 40.85
C SER A 784 30.76 -5.82 39.62
N GLN A 785 29.82 -5.83 38.68
CA GLN A 785 29.78 -4.99 37.47
C GLN A 785 28.93 -3.72 37.66
N GLY A 786 28.48 -3.45 38.88
CA GLY A 786 27.71 -2.28 39.27
C GLY A 786 26.24 -2.32 38.85
N PHE A 787 25.65 -3.51 38.67
CA PHE A 787 24.21 -3.67 38.54
C PHE A 787 23.59 -3.89 39.93
N GLU A 788 22.45 -3.25 40.16
CA GLU A 788 21.73 -3.36 41.43
C GLU A 788 20.93 -4.67 41.46
N GLU A 789 21.11 -5.47 42.50
CA GLU A 789 20.34 -6.70 42.72
C GLU A 789 18.86 -6.35 43.01
N HIS A 790 17.95 -7.26 42.64
CA HIS A 790 16.51 -7.16 42.86
C HIS A 790 15.89 -5.83 42.41
N SER A 791 16.33 -5.31 41.27
CA SER A 791 15.99 -3.96 40.83
C SER A 791 15.16 -3.91 39.54
N TYR A 792 15.14 -4.99 38.75
CA TYR A 792 14.42 -5.05 37.48
C TYR A 792 13.08 -5.78 37.61
N ASP A 793 12.07 -5.29 36.90
CA ASP A 793 10.73 -5.88 36.82
C ASP A 793 10.62 -6.86 35.65
N LEU A 794 11.37 -6.60 34.57
CA LEU A 794 11.47 -7.43 33.38
C LEU A 794 12.94 -7.54 32.95
N ILE A 795 13.41 -8.77 32.77
CA ILE A 795 14.66 -9.04 32.06
C ILE A 795 14.31 -9.71 30.72
N ILE A 796 14.88 -9.20 29.64
CA ILE A 796 14.76 -9.75 28.29
C ILE A 796 16.10 -10.35 27.90
N ALA A 797 16.10 -11.59 27.41
CA ALA A 797 17.29 -12.23 26.86
C ALA A 797 16.90 -13.00 25.59
N ALA A 798 17.41 -12.54 24.45
CA ALA A 798 17.09 -13.13 23.15
C ALA A 798 18.31 -13.84 22.55
N ASN A 799 18.23 -15.17 22.44
CA ASN A 799 19.23 -16.04 21.83
C ASN A 799 20.66 -15.83 22.35
N VAL A 800 20.78 -15.58 23.66
CA VAL A 800 22.06 -15.29 24.33
C VAL A 800 22.38 -16.28 25.45
N ILE A 801 21.38 -16.80 26.16
CA ILE A 801 21.62 -17.62 27.36
C ILE A 801 22.13 -19.00 26.97
N HIS A 802 21.55 -19.60 25.93
CA HIS A 802 22.03 -20.88 25.39
C HIS A 802 23.52 -20.82 25.01
N ALA A 803 24.05 -19.66 24.60
CA ALA A 803 25.44 -19.53 24.16
C ALA A 803 26.44 -19.26 25.30
N THR A 804 26.03 -19.34 26.57
CA THR A 804 26.94 -19.18 27.72
C THR A 804 27.63 -20.49 28.11
N PRO A 805 28.81 -20.48 28.74
CA PRO A 805 29.52 -21.70 29.15
C PRO A 805 28.83 -22.53 30.23
N CYS A 806 28.03 -21.91 31.11
CA CYS A 806 27.33 -22.60 32.19
C CYS A 806 25.93 -22.01 32.45
N LEU A 807 24.89 -22.73 32.03
CA LEU A 807 23.49 -22.27 32.10
C LEU A 807 23.03 -22.03 33.54
N THR A 808 23.41 -22.91 34.47
CA THR A 808 22.98 -22.79 35.87
C THR A 808 23.57 -21.53 36.53
N LYS A 809 24.85 -21.23 36.26
CA LYS A 809 25.51 -20.03 36.77
C LYS A 809 24.87 -18.76 36.17
N THR A 810 24.70 -18.75 34.85
CA THR A 810 24.10 -17.62 34.12
C THR A 810 22.69 -17.33 34.62
N LEU A 811 21.82 -18.34 34.72
CA LEU A 811 20.44 -18.17 35.21
C LEU A 811 20.40 -17.69 36.67
N SER A 812 21.32 -18.17 37.52
CA SER A 812 21.44 -17.68 38.89
C SER A 812 21.80 -16.19 38.94
N ASN A 813 22.68 -15.72 38.05
CA ASN A 813 23.01 -14.31 37.92
C ASN A 813 21.83 -13.47 37.40
N VAL A 814 21.04 -14.00 36.47
CA VAL A 814 19.81 -13.36 35.99
C VAL A 814 18.79 -13.22 37.12
N HIS A 815 18.58 -14.28 37.92
CA HIS A 815 17.65 -14.29 39.05
C HIS A 815 17.96 -13.19 40.08
N LYS A 816 19.24 -13.01 40.45
CA LYS A 816 19.70 -11.96 41.37
C LYS A 816 19.29 -10.54 40.95
N LEU A 817 19.14 -10.28 39.66
CA LEU A 817 18.81 -8.95 39.13
C LEU A 817 17.30 -8.66 39.17
N LEU A 818 16.46 -9.69 39.17
CA LEU A 818 15.01 -9.56 39.20
C LEU A 818 14.48 -9.32 40.60
N LYS A 819 13.50 -8.42 40.69
CA LYS A 819 12.67 -8.28 41.90
C LYS A 819 11.93 -9.60 42.17
N PRO A 820 11.55 -9.87 43.43
CA PRO A 820 10.51 -10.84 43.73
C PRO A 820 9.25 -10.63 42.87
N GLY A 821 8.84 -11.65 42.12
CA GLY A 821 7.71 -11.56 41.19
C GLY A 821 8.01 -10.84 39.87
N GLY A 822 9.25 -10.40 39.65
CA GLY A 822 9.74 -9.93 38.36
C GLY A 822 9.79 -11.07 37.33
N VAL A 823 9.76 -10.72 36.05
CA VAL A 823 9.64 -11.71 34.97
C VAL A 823 10.89 -11.77 34.13
N PHE A 824 11.31 -12.99 33.84
CA PHE A 824 12.33 -13.29 32.87
C PHE A 824 11.68 -13.70 31.54
N GLY A 825 11.85 -12.87 30.51
CA GLY A 825 11.48 -13.15 29.14
C GLY A 825 12.67 -13.71 28.39
N LEU A 826 12.62 -15.02 28.13
CA LEU A 826 13.68 -15.79 27.50
C LEU A 826 13.23 -16.19 26.09
N LEU A 827 13.82 -15.58 25.06
CA LEU A 827 13.55 -15.90 23.67
C LEU A 827 14.65 -16.82 23.16
N GLU A 828 14.31 -18.05 22.81
CA GLU A 828 15.32 -19.08 22.57
C GLU A 828 14.95 -19.95 21.37
N LEU A 829 15.96 -20.22 20.55
CA LEU A 829 15.95 -21.39 19.68
C LEU A 829 15.88 -22.65 20.56
N THR A 830 14.88 -23.49 20.32
CA THR A 830 14.62 -24.69 21.12
C THR A 830 14.78 -25.98 20.33
N ARG A 831 14.92 -25.88 19.01
CA ARG A 831 15.25 -27.02 18.14
C ARG A 831 16.32 -26.64 17.14
N LEU A 832 17.31 -27.52 16.98
CA LEU A 832 18.33 -27.37 15.95
C LEU A 832 17.74 -27.74 14.58
N THR A 833 17.69 -26.77 13.67
CA THR A 833 17.30 -27.01 12.26
C THR A 833 18.53 -27.02 11.35
N PRO A 834 18.45 -27.61 10.14
CA PRO A 834 19.52 -27.51 9.15
C PRO A 834 19.99 -26.07 8.91
N PHE A 835 19.05 -25.13 8.81
CA PHE A 835 19.34 -23.71 8.61
C PHE A 835 20.18 -23.11 9.75
N TYR A 836 19.76 -23.28 11.01
CA TYR A 836 20.53 -22.74 12.13
C TYR A 836 21.88 -23.43 12.34
N ASN A 837 21.97 -24.72 12.01
CA ASN A 837 23.24 -25.43 12.01
C ASN A 837 24.22 -24.86 10.95
N LEU A 838 23.72 -24.43 9.79
CA LEU A 838 24.53 -23.75 8.77
C LEU A 838 24.96 -22.35 9.22
N VAL A 839 24.04 -21.58 9.81
CA VAL A 839 24.29 -20.18 10.22
C VAL A 839 25.25 -20.09 11.40
N PHE A 840 24.94 -20.79 12.50
CA PHE A 840 25.62 -20.61 13.78
C PHE A 840 26.60 -21.73 14.13
N GLY A 841 26.38 -22.95 13.64
CA GLY A 841 27.30 -24.07 13.82
C GLY A 841 28.77 -23.79 13.48
N PRO A 842 29.11 -23.01 12.42
CA PRO A 842 30.50 -22.65 12.13
C PRO A 842 31.07 -21.52 13.01
N LEU A 843 30.33 -21.00 13.99
CA LEU A 843 30.80 -19.95 14.90
C LEU A 843 31.24 -20.57 16.23
N SER A 844 32.42 -20.19 16.73
CA SER A 844 32.97 -20.78 17.96
C SER A 844 32.10 -20.53 19.20
N GLY A 845 31.39 -19.39 19.25
CA GLY A 845 30.50 -19.04 20.36
C GLY A 845 29.33 -20.02 20.54
N TRP A 846 28.87 -20.65 19.45
CA TRP A 846 27.82 -21.68 19.49
C TRP A 846 28.21 -22.91 20.33
N TRP A 847 29.52 -23.10 20.58
CA TRP A 847 30.08 -24.25 21.25
C TRP A 847 30.62 -23.94 22.66
N ALA A 848 30.26 -22.79 23.23
CA ALA A 848 30.73 -22.38 24.56
C ALA A 848 30.36 -23.40 25.66
N GLY A 849 29.22 -24.09 25.53
CA GLY A 849 28.71 -25.08 26.47
C GLY A 849 29.28 -26.49 26.36
N VAL A 850 30.25 -26.74 25.48
CA VAL A 850 30.79 -28.11 25.26
C VAL A 850 31.33 -28.73 26.54
N HIS A 851 31.96 -27.92 27.41
CA HIS A 851 32.48 -28.38 28.70
C HIS A 851 31.39 -28.69 29.73
N GLU A 852 30.19 -28.12 29.56
CA GLU A 852 28.99 -28.44 30.34
C GLU A 852 28.27 -29.71 29.81
N GLY A 853 28.79 -30.30 28.72
CA GLY A 853 28.22 -31.51 28.11
C GLY A 853 27.32 -31.23 26.92
N ARG A 854 27.12 -29.96 26.53
CA ARG A 854 26.32 -29.56 25.36
C ARG A 854 27.14 -29.70 24.07
N THR A 855 27.32 -30.96 23.65
CA THR A 855 28.22 -31.35 22.54
C THR A 855 27.54 -31.53 21.19
N GLU A 856 26.20 -31.52 21.14
CA GLU A 856 25.41 -31.67 19.92
C GLU A 856 24.77 -30.35 19.49
N SER A 857 24.37 -29.53 20.45
CA SER A 857 23.81 -28.20 20.25
C SER A 857 23.86 -27.43 21.56
N PRO A 858 24.06 -26.10 21.56
CA PRO A 858 23.89 -25.29 22.76
C PRO A 858 22.43 -25.16 23.19
N LEU A 859 21.50 -25.40 22.25
CA LEU A 859 20.05 -25.22 22.43
C LEU A 859 19.48 -26.19 23.46
N GLN A 860 18.41 -25.77 24.13
CA GLN A 860 17.68 -26.58 25.09
C GLN A 860 16.21 -26.66 24.68
N SER A 861 15.57 -27.81 24.88
CA SER A 861 14.13 -27.94 24.69
C SER A 861 13.37 -27.12 25.75
N PRO A 862 12.08 -26.79 25.53
CA PRO A 862 11.26 -26.13 26.55
C PRO A 862 11.26 -26.89 27.88
N GLU A 863 11.24 -28.23 27.86
CA GLU A 863 11.28 -29.06 29.06
C GLU A 863 12.61 -28.92 29.81
N GLN A 864 13.73 -28.88 29.08
CA GLN A 864 15.06 -28.65 29.66
C GLN A 864 15.16 -27.25 30.27
N TRP A 865 14.65 -26.22 29.57
CA TRP A 865 14.56 -24.87 30.10
C TRP A 865 13.71 -24.79 31.37
N ASN A 866 12.55 -25.44 31.40
CA ASN A 866 11.68 -25.49 32.57
C ASN A 866 12.40 -26.04 33.81
N GLU A 867 13.16 -27.13 33.65
CA GLU A 867 13.93 -27.72 34.75
C GLU A 867 15.11 -26.84 35.18
N LEU A 868 15.80 -26.18 34.25
CA LEU A 868 16.88 -25.25 34.56
C LEU A 868 16.37 -24.01 35.31
N LEU A 869 15.24 -23.44 34.89
CA LEU A 869 14.61 -22.29 35.52
C LEU A 869 14.18 -22.62 36.97
N LYS A 870 13.53 -23.76 37.19
CA LYS A 870 13.16 -24.22 38.54
C LYS A 870 14.36 -24.41 39.46
N LYS A 871 15.46 -24.96 38.94
CA LYS A 871 16.70 -25.16 39.71
C LYS A 871 17.39 -23.87 40.11
N THR A 872 17.06 -22.75 39.47
CA THR A 872 17.76 -21.47 39.61
C THR A 872 16.88 -20.36 40.21
N GLY A 873 15.83 -20.75 40.95
CA GLY A 873 15.01 -19.82 41.73
C GLY A 873 13.81 -19.23 40.99
N PHE A 874 13.48 -19.71 39.80
CA PHE A 874 12.29 -19.32 39.07
C PHE A 874 11.14 -20.32 39.25
N SER A 875 9.92 -19.92 38.86
CA SER A 875 8.72 -20.79 38.87
C SER A 875 8.75 -21.95 37.88
N GLY A 876 9.69 -21.93 36.92
CA GLY A 876 9.64 -22.74 35.70
C GLY A 876 9.00 -21.95 34.56
N ILE A 877 8.53 -22.63 33.51
CA ILE A 877 7.83 -21.97 32.41
C ILE A 877 6.40 -21.68 32.84
N ASP A 878 6.09 -20.40 33.05
CA ASP A 878 4.72 -19.94 33.33
C ASP A 878 3.92 -19.82 32.02
N LEU A 879 4.60 -19.48 30.93
CA LEU A 879 4.03 -19.36 29.59
C LEU A 879 5.09 -19.67 28.53
N ALA A 880 4.71 -20.42 27.50
CA ALA A 880 5.50 -20.62 26.29
C ALA A 880 4.66 -20.20 25.08
N ALA A 881 5.20 -19.32 24.23
CA ALA A 881 4.61 -18.92 22.96
C ALA A 881 5.54 -19.31 21.80
N TYR A 882 5.05 -20.12 20.88
CA TYR A 882 5.82 -20.75 19.82
C TYR A 882 5.76 -19.95 18.50
N ASP A 883 6.89 -19.93 17.79
CA ASP A 883 7.04 -19.30 16.48
C ASP A 883 6.09 -19.89 15.41
N LEU A 884 5.95 -21.21 15.37
CA LEU A 884 5.22 -21.97 14.35
C LEU A 884 4.28 -23.00 14.99
N PRO A 885 3.30 -23.55 14.26
CA PRO A 885 2.64 -24.78 14.67
C PRO A 885 3.63 -25.96 14.68
N GLY A 886 3.35 -26.99 15.47
CA GLY A 886 4.10 -28.24 15.38
C GLY A 886 3.73 -28.98 14.09
N PRO A 887 4.67 -29.68 13.41
CA PRO A 887 6.05 -30.00 13.81
C PRO A 887 7.13 -28.98 13.44
N GLU A 888 6.82 -27.82 12.85
CA GLU A 888 7.81 -26.87 12.32
C GLU A 888 8.45 -25.95 13.38
N ARG A 889 7.91 -25.93 14.61
CA ARG A 889 8.44 -25.20 15.78
C ARG A 889 9.95 -25.33 15.96
N HIS A 890 10.62 -24.21 16.15
CA HIS A 890 12.06 -24.22 16.44
C HIS A 890 12.53 -23.07 17.34
N SER A 891 11.68 -22.07 17.58
CA SER A 891 11.90 -20.93 18.46
C SER A 891 10.68 -20.65 19.34
N CYS A 892 10.88 -20.11 20.53
CA CYS A 892 9.77 -19.67 21.37
C CYS A 892 10.17 -18.55 22.33
N LEU A 893 9.16 -17.78 22.76
CA LEU A 893 9.24 -16.97 23.97
C LEU A 893 8.84 -17.82 25.17
N LEU A 894 9.70 -17.88 26.17
CA LEU A 894 9.45 -18.48 27.47
C LEU A 894 9.38 -17.37 28.53
N LEU A 895 8.31 -17.34 29.30
CA LEU A 895 8.18 -16.43 30.44
C LEU A 895 8.26 -17.20 31.75
N SER A 896 9.02 -16.66 32.70
CA SER A 896 9.26 -17.27 33.99
C SER A 896 9.32 -16.22 35.10
N THR A 897 8.65 -16.48 36.22
CA THR A 897 8.59 -15.55 37.35
C THR A 897 9.69 -15.85 38.35
N ALA A 898 10.44 -14.83 38.77
CA ALA A 898 11.43 -14.94 39.83
C ALA A 898 10.75 -15.15 41.19
N LEU A 899 11.05 -16.27 41.86
CA LEU A 899 10.52 -16.56 43.20
C LEU A 899 11.39 -15.89 44.26
N THR A 900 10.79 -15.53 45.39
CA THR A 900 11.54 -15.17 46.60
C THR A 900 12.37 -16.37 47.04
N ASP A 901 13.67 -16.14 47.26
CA ASP A 901 14.60 -17.16 47.75
C ASP A 901 14.00 -17.87 48.99
N PRO A 902 14.01 -19.22 49.10
CA PRO A 902 13.41 -19.94 50.22
C PRO A 902 14.06 -19.69 51.60
N ALA A 903 14.99 -18.74 51.73
CA ALA A 903 15.82 -18.54 52.91
C ALA A 903 15.51 -17.26 53.71
N THR A 904 14.26 -16.80 53.78
CA THR A 904 13.84 -15.78 54.77
C THR A 904 12.37 -15.92 55.18
N ASN A 905 11.98 -17.07 55.74
CA ASN A 905 10.84 -17.13 56.66
C ASN A 905 11.24 -18.00 57.85
N GLY A 906 11.32 -17.38 59.02
CA GLY A 906 11.89 -17.96 60.23
C GLY A 906 11.08 -19.13 60.80
N HIS A 907 11.81 -20.15 61.23
CA HIS A 907 11.77 -20.66 62.60
C HIS A 907 13.19 -20.91 63.10
#